data_AF-A0A9E5ET65-F1
#
_entry.id   AF-A0A9E5ET65-F1
#
_cell.length_a   1.000
_cell.length_b   1.000
_cell.length_c   1.000
_cell.angle_alpha   90.00
_cell.angle_beta   90.00
_cell.angle_gamma   90.00
#
_symmetry.space_group_name_H-M   'P 1'
#
loop_
_entity.id
_entity.type
_entity.pdbx_description
1 polymer ?
#
loop_
_entity_poly.entity_id
_entity_poly.type
_entity_poly.pdbx_seq_one_letter_code
_entity_poly.pdbx_strand_id
1 'polypeptide(L)'
;MSRLLVKLLLASLLFISLTPFISAEGGKQNVYTVIIGVSKYKDAQIKEKPKAEADAIALFKLLSDKNILGLTKDNGKLLLGDPKNAKDLSDYTSEATRDNVMEALKWVASKATPNDLVIFGFFGQGGPLGDSGDRRCYFTSDSTFLGRDKNAIASSDLADALKALKSEKFCSFVDVNFKGFQPAQGKAVAEASLGANPYQEFLGEDASEDHLPLPGRVVFLATNGLYASVEADNNSVFTQTVIEGLKGEADKEGYEADGVVTVDELAEFLDKKMTDLTKQYGKTKEEKNQLHWVLGGRTNHYILTHNPKEFAKANDRLDKFQKLVAAKKVPEELDSEGQLLLLKMPKLEAQRSLRKEYQSLVDGKIDPAGFEKKRTEILDQTKLGKDKADAFAKKVQQAIEVIRKGYVKEVNPGDMTAWAIKGLYRRIEEKIPDSLQAKIKNPKDLREPDILKVLSDARIHLGKREDLDNGKDVDITLQRMLSNLDPYTTYIDGETKANFDRDVQGNFTGIGVQIRKDAVSEMLLVVTPIKNSPAYKAGVMAGDIISTVIREVDSDGKALPKPEVISTKGMVLSDAVKKILGKPNTKVKIIVQREGVEKPIEFEISRGRVEVETVLGFKRKDNDDWDFMIDPTSKIGYARITSFSRNTARDLLKVMRELVTSGVKGFVLDLRFNPGGLLDSAVDISDLFIGDGLIVSIRPRQGREQKHTGVLDGSLLDFPMACLVNSGSASGSEIVSAAVQDHHRAIIIGERSYGKGSVQNIQAFGDGELKLTIASFWRPSGKNLNKSSTGGKDEDEWGVKPDLEIKLSRKERDDLMEHQRDIEVIQRKDSPATKPVTKDFKDRQLDEAMKYIKGLLSTVSTEPAKKKAS
;
A
#
# COMPACT_ATOMS: atom_id res chain seq x y z
N MET A 1 0.33 40.51 46.64
CA MET A 1 0.04 39.52 45.57
C MET A 1 0.40 38.15 46.12
N SER A 2 -0.60 37.37 46.49
CA SER A 2 -0.45 36.23 47.42
C SER A 2 0.06 34.97 46.70
N ARG A 3 0.64 34.06 47.50
CA ARG A 3 1.05 32.68 47.12
C ARG A 3 -0.04 31.87 46.39
N LEU A 4 -1.29 32.34 46.40
CA LEU A 4 -2.42 31.78 45.66
C LEU A 4 -2.29 31.98 44.14
N LEU A 5 -1.80 33.14 43.68
CA LEU A 5 -1.59 33.40 42.25
C LEU A 5 -0.45 32.54 41.67
N VAL A 6 0.60 32.26 42.46
CA VAL A 6 1.73 31.42 42.04
C VAL A 6 1.34 29.94 41.99
N LYS A 7 0.44 29.47 42.87
CA LYS A 7 -0.14 28.12 42.78
C LYS A 7 -1.10 27.98 41.59
N LEU A 8 -1.90 29.00 41.27
CA LEU A 8 -2.75 28.97 40.07
C LEU A 8 -1.93 29.01 38.77
N LEU A 9 -0.83 29.75 38.72
CA LEU A 9 0.06 29.81 37.54
C LEU A 9 0.89 28.52 37.33
N LEU A 10 1.28 27.82 38.40
CA LEU A 10 1.96 26.52 38.27
C LEU A 10 1.01 25.35 37.96
N ALA A 11 -0.26 25.42 38.38
CA ALA A 11 -1.28 24.43 38.01
C ALA A 11 -1.67 24.51 36.52
N SER A 12 -1.59 25.69 35.90
CA SER A 12 -1.88 25.88 34.46
C SER A 12 -0.78 25.40 33.49
N LEU A 13 0.40 25.03 33.98
CA LEU A 13 1.55 24.57 33.16
C LEU A 13 1.75 23.05 33.18
N LEU A 14 0.87 22.32 33.87
CA LEU A 14 0.99 20.88 34.14
C LEU A 14 -0.01 20.03 33.35
N PHE A 15 -0.62 20.60 32.30
CA PHE A 15 -1.47 19.87 31.37
C PHE A 15 -0.62 19.05 30.39
N ILE A 16 -0.36 17.80 30.75
CA ILE A 16 -0.40 16.73 29.75
C ILE A 16 -1.87 16.66 29.36
N SER A 17 -2.23 17.02 28.12
CA SER A 17 -3.63 17.11 27.72
C SER A 17 -4.26 15.72 27.74
N LEU A 18 -4.94 15.39 28.82
CA LEU A 18 -6.10 14.49 28.80
C LEU A 18 -7.41 15.30 28.70
N THR A 19 -7.31 16.60 28.37
CA THR A 19 -8.45 17.49 28.06
C THR A 19 -8.66 17.61 26.55
N PRO A 20 -9.92 17.63 26.09
CA PRO A 20 -10.51 16.37 25.67
C PRO A 20 -10.80 16.34 24.17
N PHE A 21 -10.95 15.10 23.69
CA PHE A 21 -11.91 14.67 22.67
C PHE A 21 -13.25 15.47 22.70
N ILE A 22 -13.60 16.14 23.81
CA ILE A 22 -14.92 16.69 24.11
C ILE A 22 -15.12 18.19 23.81
N SER A 23 -14.12 18.98 23.36
CA SER A 23 -14.43 20.38 22.98
C SER A 23 -15.18 20.54 21.64
N ALA A 24 -15.53 19.44 20.97
CA ALA A 24 -16.59 19.39 19.95
C ALA A 24 -17.64 18.28 20.20
N GLU A 25 -17.48 17.44 21.23
CA GLU A 25 -18.35 16.28 21.52
C GLU A 25 -19.38 16.56 22.63
N GLY A 26 -19.75 17.83 22.84
CA GLY A 26 -20.97 18.16 23.59
C GLY A 26 -22.27 17.81 22.85
N GLY A 27 -22.16 17.34 21.60
CA GLY A 27 -23.26 16.75 20.84
C GLY A 27 -23.24 15.23 20.97
N LYS A 28 -24.40 14.62 21.27
CA LYS A 28 -24.61 13.18 21.21
C LYS A 28 -24.12 12.67 19.85
N GLN A 29 -23.08 11.81 19.82
CA GLN A 29 -22.61 11.16 18.60
C GLN A 29 -23.80 10.38 18.01
N ASN A 30 -24.23 10.74 16.80
CA ASN A 30 -25.25 9.97 16.12
C ASN A 30 -24.56 8.85 15.33
N VAL A 31 -25.25 7.73 15.22
CA VAL A 31 -24.85 6.63 14.33
C VAL A 31 -25.80 6.62 13.16
N TYR A 32 -25.27 6.63 11.95
CA TYR A 32 -26.02 6.42 10.72
C TYR A 32 -25.61 5.11 10.05
N THR A 33 -26.58 4.33 9.61
CA THR A 33 -26.34 2.99 9.07
C THR A 33 -27.03 2.78 7.73
N VAL A 34 -26.31 2.22 6.76
CA VAL A 34 -26.84 1.72 5.49
C VAL A 34 -26.34 0.29 5.29
N ILE A 35 -27.21 -0.71 5.45
CA ILE A 35 -26.88 -2.12 5.26
C ILE A 35 -27.64 -2.68 4.06
N ILE A 36 -26.94 -3.37 3.18
CA ILE A 36 -27.48 -3.94 1.94
C ILE A 36 -27.23 -5.45 1.94
N GLY A 37 -28.28 -6.23 1.68
CA GLY A 37 -28.19 -7.68 1.55
C GLY A 37 -28.96 -8.18 0.33
N VAL A 38 -28.30 -8.88 -0.59
CA VAL A 38 -28.96 -9.43 -1.79
C VAL A 38 -28.57 -10.89 -1.99
N SER A 39 -29.47 -11.80 -1.61
CA SER A 39 -29.26 -13.25 -1.74
C SER A 39 -29.62 -13.79 -3.11
N LYS A 40 -30.66 -13.22 -3.73
CA LYS A 40 -31.22 -13.67 -5.02
C LYS A 40 -31.31 -12.53 -6.01
N TYR A 41 -31.13 -12.86 -7.29
CA TYR A 41 -31.10 -11.91 -8.39
C TYR A 41 -32.11 -12.34 -9.46
N LYS A 42 -32.71 -11.37 -10.15
CA LYS A 42 -33.67 -11.65 -11.23
C LYS A 42 -33.01 -12.31 -12.45
N ASP A 43 -31.73 -12.00 -12.69
CA ASP A 43 -30.93 -12.59 -13.77
C ASP A 43 -30.24 -13.89 -13.31
N ALA A 44 -30.57 -15.00 -13.96
CA ALA A 44 -30.00 -16.32 -13.67
C ALA A 44 -28.48 -16.43 -13.92
N GLN A 45 -27.88 -15.49 -14.65
CA GLN A 45 -26.42 -15.42 -14.79
C GLN A 45 -25.72 -14.93 -13.53
N ILE A 46 -26.43 -14.31 -12.59
CA ILE A 46 -25.86 -13.93 -11.28
C ILE A 46 -26.17 -15.06 -10.30
N LYS A 47 -25.13 -15.61 -9.66
CA LYS A 47 -25.25 -16.73 -8.73
C LYS A 47 -25.93 -16.26 -7.45
N GLU A 48 -26.81 -17.07 -6.88
CA GLU A 48 -27.34 -16.78 -5.55
C GLU A 48 -26.21 -16.75 -4.49
N LYS A 49 -26.38 -15.92 -3.47
CA LYS A 49 -25.58 -15.93 -2.23
C LYS A 49 -26.54 -16.14 -1.06
N PRO A 50 -26.86 -17.40 -0.71
CA PRO A 50 -28.04 -17.75 0.09
C PRO A 50 -28.21 -17.03 1.43
N LYS A 51 -27.11 -16.55 2.04
CA LYS A 51 -27.14 -15.89 3.37
C LYS A 51 -26.92 -14.39 3.37
N ALA A 52 -26.75 -13.76 2.21
CA ALA A 52 -26.48 -12.32 2.14
C ALA A 52 -27.55 -11.47 2.85
N GLU A 53 -28.85 -11.77 2.65
CA GLU A 53 -29.94 -11.10 3.36
C GLU A 53 -29.98 -11.46 4.84
N ALA A 54 -29.73 -12.71 5.22
CA ALA A 54 -29.70 -13.13 6.62
C ALA A 54 -28.57 -12.42 7.40
N ASP A 55 -27.43 -12.23 6.76
CA ASP A 55 -26.28 -11.50 7.27
C ASP A 55 -26.58 -10.01 7.47
N ALA A 56 -27.12 -9.36 6.44
CA ALA A 56 -27.55 -7.97 6.50
C ALA A 56 -28.58 -7.74 7.62
N ILE A 57 -29.57 -8.62 7.73
CA ILE A 57 -30.60 -8.57 8.77
C ILE A 57 -29.99 -8.75 10.16
N ALA A 58 -29.12 -9.76 10.35
CA ALA A 58 -28.54 -10.05 11.65
C ALA A 58 -27.66 -8.89 12.17
N LEU A 59 -26.82 -8.32 11.30
CA LEU A 59 -26.02 -7.14 11.63
C LEU A 59 -26.93 -5.94 11.96
N PHE A 60 -27.94 -5.66 11.13
CA PHE A 60 -28.85 -4.53 11.36
C PHE A 60 -29.64 -4.68 12.67
N LYS A 61 -30.08 -5.89 13.01
CA LYS A 61 -30.76 -6.18 14.29
C LYS A 61 -29.87 -5.88 15.49
N LEU A 62 -28.60 -6.30 15.44
CA LEU A 62 -27.63 -5.98 16.50
C LEU A 62 -27.50 -4.46 16.68
N LEU A 63 -27.30 -3.72 15.58
CA LEU A 63 -27.14 -2.26 15.64
C LEU A 63 -28.44 -1.56 16.10
N SER A 64 -29.61 -2.16 15.86
CA SER A 64 -30.90 -1.64 16.32
C SER A 64 -31.22 -1.94 17.79
N ASP A 65 -30.47 -2.84 18.44
CA ASP A 65 -30.65 -3.13 19.86
C ASP A 65 -30.35 -1.88 20.69
N LYS A 66 -31.31 -1.50 21.55
CA LYS A 66 -31.24 -0.32 22.43
C LYS A 66 -30.06 -0.36 23.40
N ASN A 67 -29.56 -1.56 23.71
CA ASN A 67 -28.41 -1.74 24.59
C ASN A 67 -27.07 -1.69 23.84
N ILE A 68 -27.09 -1.65 22.51
CA ILE A 68 -25.90 -1.58 21.65
C ILE A 68 -25.76 -0.19 21.04
N LEU A 69 -26.57 0.15 20.02
CA LEU A 69 -26.59 1.49 19.40
C LEU A 69 -28.00 2.10 19.27
N GLY A 70 -29.06 1.29 19.36
CA GLY A 70 -30.44 1.76 19.39
C GLY A 70 -30.88 2.50 18.13
N LEU A 71 -30.51 2.02 16.94
CA LEU A 71 -30.95 2.61 15.67
C LEU A 71 -32.48 2.75 15.58
N THR A 72 -32.89 3.81 14.89
CA THR A 72 -34.27 4.17 14.56
C THR A 72 -34.39 4.38 13.04
N LYS A 73 -35.62 4.50 12.51
CA LYS A 73 -35.84 4.75 11.08
C LYS A 73 -35.21 6.04 10.55
N ASP A 74 -34.92 6.99 11.45
CA ASP A 74 -34.34 8.29 11.12
C ASP A 74 -32.82 8.22 10.95
N ASN A 75 -32.19 7.12 11.35
CA ASN A 75 -30.74 6.92 11.29
C ASN A 75 -30.30 5.51 10.86
N GLY A 76 -31.22 4.63 10.47
CA GLY A 76 -30.91 3.33 9.89
C GLY A 76 -31.71 3.03 8.62
N LYS A 77 -31.03 2.51 7.59
CA LYS A 77 -31.62 1.99 6.35
C LYS A 77 -31.14 0.56 6.11
N LEU A 78 -32.09 -0.35 5.92
CA LEU A 78 -31.84 -1.75 5.54
C LEU A 78 -32.40 -1.99 4.14
N LEU A 79 -31.55 -2.35 3.18
CA LEU A 79 -31.95 -2.61 1.81
C LEU A 79 -31.79 -4.09 1.51
N LEU A 80 -32.86 -4.77 1.10
CA LEU A 80 -32.88 -6.23 0.90
C LEU A 80 -33.34 -6.60 -0.51
N GLY A 81 -32.87 -7.76 -1.00
CA GLY A 81 -33.36 -8.35 -2.24
C GLY A 81 -34.88 -8.55 -2.24
N ASP A 82 -35.43 -9.06 -1.13
CA ASP A 82 -36.84 -9.07 -0.81
C ASP A 82 -37.07 -8.50 0.60
N PRO A 83 -37.61 -7.27 0.73
CA PRO A 83 -37.88 -6.62 2.02
C PRO A 83 -38.77 -7.44 2.96
N LYS A 84 -39.59 -8.36 2.44
CA LYS A 84 -40.47 -9.21 3.24
C LYS A 84 -39.70 -10.21 4.12
N ASN A 85 -38.42 -10.44 3.82
CA ASN A 85 -37.55 -11.33 4.60
C ASN A 85 -37.27 -10.78 6.02
N ALA A 86 -37.46 -9.48 6.25
CA ALA A 86 -37.21 -8.83 7.54
C ALA A 86 -38.52 -8.29 8.17
N LYS A 87 -39.45 -9.20 8.49
CA LYS A 87 -40.79 -8.85 8.99
C LYS A 87 -40.79 -7.95 10.24
N ASP A 88 -39.81 -8.13 11.12
CA ASP A 88 -39.66 -7.36 12.37
C ASP A 88 -38.90 -6.04 12.19
N LEU A 89 -38.47 -5.72 10.98
CA LEU A 89 -37.77 -4.48 10.61
C LEU A 89 -38.46 -3.74 9.45
N SER A 90 -39.76 -3.97 9.25
CA SER A 90 -40.52 -3.39 8.12
C SER A 90 -40.42 -1.86 8.02
N ASP A 91 -40.23 -1.17 9.14
CA ASP A 91 -40.12 0.29 9.19
C ASP A 91 -38.77 0.82 8.70
N TYR A 92 -37.78 -0.07 8.53
CA TYR A 92 -36.42 0.24 8.11
C TYR A 92 -36.12 -0.24 6.69
N THR A 93 -36.94 -1.16 6.17
CA THR A 93 -36.58 -1.96 5.00
C THR A 93 -37.11 -1.39 3.68
N SER A 94 -36.29 -1.48 2.64
CA SER A 94 -36.67 -1.17 1.26
C SER A 94 -35.99 -2.15 0.29
N GLU A 95 -36.50 -2.26 -0.94
CA GLU A 95 -35.89 -3.15 -1.94
C GLU A 95 -34.50 -2.61 -2.32
N ALA A 96 -33.49 -3.47 -2.38
CA ALA A 96 -32.11 -3.13 -2.72
C ALA A 96 -31.92 -2.93 -4.21
N THR A 97 -32.67 -2.02 -4.83
CA THR A 97 -32.45 -1.58 -6.20
C THR A 97 -31.29 -0.61 -6.29
N ARG A 98 -30.72 -0.42 -7.50
CA ARG A 98 -29.66 0.57 -7.71
C ARG A 98 -30.06 1.96 -7.21
N ASP A 99 -31.25 2.42 -7.57
CA ASP A 99 -31.73 3.76 -7.22
C ASP A 99 -31.87 3.93 -5.71
N ASN A 100 -32.49 2.95 -5.03
CA ASN A 100 -32.68 3.02 -3.58
C ASN A 100 -31.35 3.01 -2.83
N VAL A 101 -30.35 2.24 -3.28
CA VAL A 101 -29.02 2.25 -2.66
C VAL A 101 -28.33 3.59 -2.85
N MET A 102 -28.36 4.16 -4.06
CA MET A 102 -27.76 5.47 -4.32
C MET A 102 -28.46 6.59 -3.54
N GLU A 103 -29.78 6.50 -3.36
CA GLU A 103 -30.55 7.42 -2.51
C GLU A 103 -30.14 7.29 -1.04
N ALA A 104 -30.00 6.07 -0.52
CA ALA A 104 -29.54 5.85 0.85
C ALA A 104 -28.13 6.41 1.10
N LEU A 105 -27.21 6.25 0.14
CA LEU A 105 -25.86 6.82 0.22
C LEU A 105 -25.87 8.35 0.21
N LYS A 106 -26.68 8.97 -0.66
CA LYS A 106 -26.86 10.43 -0.68
C LYS A 106 -27.50 10.94 0.61
N TRP A 107 -28.46 10.20 1.14
CA TRP A 107 -29.12 10.51 2.41
C TRP A 107 -28.11 10.58 3.56
N VAL A 108 -27.29 9.54 3.74
CA VAL A 108 -26.31 9.54 4.84
C VAL A 108 -25.25 10.62 4.66
N ALA A 109 -24.77 10.85 3.43
CA ALA A 109 -23.82 11.93 3.12
C ALA A 109 -24.39 13.33 3.45
N SER A 110 -25.71 13.52 3.28
CA SER A 110 -26.38 14.79 3.61
C SER A 110 -26.63 15.00 5.10
N LYS A 111 -26.75 13.91 5.88
CA LYS A 111 -27.13 13.94 7.30
C LYS A 111 -25.94 13.91 8.24
N ALA A 112 -24.95 13.06 7.97
CA ALA A 112 -23.83 12.83 8.85
C ALA A 112 -22.93 14.08 8.95
N THR A 113 -22.56 14.42 10.18
CA THR A 113 -21.57 15.45 10.50
C THR A 113 -20.19 14.82 10.72
N PRO A 114 -19.10 15.61 10.79
CA PRO A 114 -17.75 15.09 11.04
C PRO A 114 -17.63 14.16 12.26
N ASN A 115 -18.43 14.39 13.31
CA ASN A 115 -18.35 13.64 14.57
C ASN A 115 -19.15 12.33 14.59
N ASP A 116 -20.12 12.17 13.67
CA ASP A 116 -21.03 11.03 13.64
C ASP A 116 -20.34 9.76 13.13
N LEU A 117 -20.76 8.60 13.62
CA LEU A 117 -20.31 7.30 13.11
C LEU A 117 -21.19 6.86 11.94
N VAL A 118 -20.58 6.46 10.84
CA VAL A 118 -21.28 5.91 9.67
C VAL A 118 -20.88 4.45 9.47
N ILE A 119 -21.86 3.55 9.54
CA ILE A 119 -21.67 2.12 9.31
C ILE A 119 -22.32 1.72 7.98
N PHE A 120 -21.51 1.20 7.06
CA PHE A 120 -21.96 0.71 5.76
C PHE A 120 -21.77 -0.80 5.63
N GLY A 121 -22.79 -1.53 5.18
CA GLY A 121 -22.72 -2.97 4.96
C GLY A 121 -23.13 -3.36 3.55
N PHE A 122 -22.35 -4.21 2.89
CA PHE A 122 -22.77 -4.81 1.62
C PHE A 122 -22.49 -6.31 1.62
N PHE A 123 -23.57 -7.09 1.57
CA PHE A 123 -23.55 -8.56 1.52
C PHE A 123 -24.21 -8.99 0.21
N GLY A 124 -23.48 -9.64 -0.68
CA GLY A 124 -24.03 -10.00 -1.99
C GLY A 124 -23.00 -10.50 -3.00
N GLN A 125 -23.35 -10.35 -4.27
CA GLN A 125 -22.48 -10.66 -5.40
C GLN A 125 -22.02 -9.37 -6.07
N GLY A 126 -20.92 -9.47 -6.81
CA GLY A 126 -20.45 -8.43 -7.69
C GLY A 126 -19.97 -9.01 -9.01
N GLY A 127 -19.48 -8.12 -9.87
CA GLY A 127 -18.96 -8.52 -11.16
C GLY A 127 -17.93 -7.54 -11.73
N PRO A 128 -17.18 -7.97 -12.75
CA PRO A 128 -16.29 -7.12 -13.53
C PRO A 128 -17.11 -6.10 -14.33
N LEU A 129 -16.59 -4.90 -14.52
CA LEU A 129 -17.18 -3.84 -15.32
C LEU A 129 -16.24 -3.43 -16.46
N GLY A 130 -16.80 -3.30 -17.66
CA GLY A 130 -16.03 -3.08 -18.90
C GLY A 130 -15.29 -4.33 -19.38
N ASP A 131 -14.62 -4.21 -20.53
CA ASP A 131 -14.02 -5.34 -21.26
C ASP A 131 -12.77 -5.92 -20.61
N SER A 132 -12.37 -5.33 -19.49
CA SER A 132 -11.01 -5.36 -19.00
C SER A 132 -10.91 -5.96 -17.59
N GLY A 133 -12.01 -5.98 -16.83
CA GLY A 133 -12.13 -6.72 -15.57
C GLY A 133 -11.80 -5.95 -14.29
N ASP A 134 -11.08 -4.83 -14.38
CA ASP A 134 -10.54 -4.15 -13.18
C ASP A 134 -11.36 -2.98 -12.68
N ARG A 135 -12.39 -2.59 -13.42
CA ARG A 135 -13.51 -1.90 -12.78
C ARG A 135 -14.44 -2.97 -12.24
N ARG A 136 -15.01 -2.73 -11.08
CA ARG A 136 -15.94 -3.66 -10.43
C ARG A 136 -17.29 -2.99 -10.20
N CYS A 137 -18.30 -3.82 -10.09
CA CYS A 137 -19.64 -3.40 -9.70
C CYS A 137 -20.21 -4.33 -8.62
N TYR A 138 -21.13 -3.78 -7.84
CA TYR A 138 -21.88 -4.47 -6.80
C TYR A 138 -23.30 -4.70 -7.32
N PHE A 139 -23.75 -5.96 -7.34
CA PHE A 139 -25.07 -6.29 -7.86
C PHE A 139 -26.16 -5.98 -6.83
N THR A 140 -27.20 -5.34 -7.32
CA THR A 140 -28.46 -5.00 -6.64
C THR A 140 -29.57 -5.96 -7.07
N SER A 141 -30.74 -5.92 -6.43
CA SER A 141 -31.87 -6.84 -6.72
C SER A 141 -32.37 -6.75 -8.16
N ASP A 142 -32.20 -5.60 -8.80
CA ASP A 142 -32.56 -5.26 -10.18
C ASP A 142 -31.40 -5.37 -11.18
N SER A 143 -30.21 -5.77 -10.71
CA SER A 143 -29.05 -5.98 -11.58
C SER A 143 -29.27 -7.13 -12.56
N THR A 144 -28.74 -6.96 -13.77
CA THR A 144 -28.59 -8.04 -14.75
C THR A 144 -27.14 -8.10 -15.16
N PHE A 145 -26.62 -9.30 -15.43
CA PHE A 145 -25.21 -9.46 -15.78
C PHE A 145 -24.90 -8.67 -17.06
N LEU A 146 -25.78 -8.71 -18.07
CA LEU A 146 -25.56 -7.96 -19.31
C LEU A 146 -25.75 -6.44 -19.19
N GLY A 147 -26.62 -5.97 -18.30
CA GLY A 147 -26.94 -4.54 -18.11
C GLY A 147 -26.24 -3.87 -16.93
N ARG A 148 -25.26 -4.56 -16.32
CA ARG A 148 -24.57 -4.14 -15.09
C ARG A 148 -23.84 -2.80 -15.17
N ASP A 149 -23.56 -2.30 -16.36
CA ASP A 149 -23.06 -0.94 -16.57
C ASP A 149 -24.09 0.14 -16.25
N LYS A 150 -25.38 -0.21 -16.20
CA LYS A 150 -26.49 0.71 -15.95
C LYS A 150 -27.22 0.40 -14.65
N ASN A 151 -27.45 -0.88 -14.35
CA ASN A 151 -28.32 -1.31 -13.25
C ASN A 151 -27.58 -1.93 -12.05
N ALA A 152 -26.26 -2.04 -12.08
CA ALA A 152 -25.46 -2.35 -10.90
C ALA A 152 -24.80 -1.08 -10.37
N ILE A 153 -24.25 -1.14 -9.16
CA ILE A 153 -23.52 -0.01 -8.57
C ILE A 153 -22.06 -0.13 -8.99
N ALA A 154 -21.57 0.78 -9.83
CA ALA A 154 -20.15 0.81 -10.15
C ALA A 154 -19.35 1.24 -8.92
N SER A 155 -18.14 0.68 -8.76
CA SER A 155 -17.17 1.10 -7.73
C SER A 155 -16.91 2.61 -7.77
N SER A 156 -16.90 3.23 -8.96
CA SER A 156 -16.80 4.69 -9.11
C SER A 156 -18.00 5.45 -8.53
N ASP A 157 -19.22 4.94 -8.73
CA ASP A 157 -20.43 5.61 -8.20
C ASP A 157 -20.44 5.57 -6.67
N LEU A 158 -20.01 4.43 -6.12
CA LEU A 158 -19.86 4.26 -4.67
C LEU A 158 -18.78 5.20 -4.13
N ALA A 159 -17.65 5.31 -4.82
CA ALA A 159 -16.57 6.24 -4.49
C ALA A 159 -17.06 7.70 -4.46
N ASP A 160 -17.79 8.13 -5.49
CA ASP A 160 -18.31 9.49 -5.59
C ASP A 160 -19.33 9.79 -4.47
N ALA A 161 -20.20 8.84 -4.17
CA ALA A 161 -21.18 8.99 -3.09
C ALA A 161 -20.50 9.06 -1.72
N LEU A 162 -19.52 8.19 -1.47
CA LEU A 162 -18.78 8.16 -0.20
C LEU A 162 -17.79 9.32 -0.07
N LYS A 163 -17.30 9.90 -1.17
CA LYS A 163 -16.48 11.12 -1.17
C LYS A 163 -17.24 12.33 -0.64
N ALA A 164 -18.55 12.38 -0.83
CA ALA A 164 -19.42 13.44 -0.30
C ALA A 164 -19.68 13.33 1.21
N LEU A 165 -19.28 12.21 1.85
CA LEU A 165 -19.49 11.97 3.27
C LEU A 165 -18.59 12.89 4.11
N LYS A 166 -19.20 13.68 4.99
CA LYS A 166 -18.49 14.59 5.90
C LYS A 166 -17.95 13.92 7.15
N SER A 167 -18.52 12.77 7.54
CA SER A 167 -18.10 12.02 8.73
C SER A 167 -16.64 11.60 8.61
N GLU A 168 -15.90 11.81 9.71
CA GLU A 168 -14.52 11.36 9.89
C GLU A 168 -14.44 9.98 10.56
N LYS A 169 -15.58 9.27 10.70
CA LYS A 169 -15.67 7.94 11.33
C LYS A 169 -16.54 7.04 10.44
N PHE A 170 -15.93 6.40 9.45
CA PHE A 170 -16.61 5.53 8.49
C PHE A 170 -16.12 4.08 8.60
N CYS A 171 -17.03 3.17 8.95
CA CYS A 171 -16.76 1.74 9.04
C CYS A 171 -17.58 0.98 8.01
N SER A 172 -16.94 0.11 7.23
CA SER A 172 -17.63 -0.75 6.27
C SER A 172 -17.43 -2.25 6.55
N PHE A 173 -18.50 -3.03 6.41
CA PHE A 173 -18.48 -4.49 6.40
C PHE A 173 -18.89 -5.00 5.01
N VAL A 174 -17.99 -5.68 4.31
CA VAL A 174 -18.22 -6.10 2.92
C VAL A 174 -18.01 -7.61 2.80
N ASP A 175 -19.06 -8.31 2.38
CA ASP A 175 -19.01 -9.70 1.96
C ASP A 175 -19.58 -9.82 0.54
N VAL A 176 -18.71 -9.51 -0.43
CA VAL A 176 -19.05 -9.47 -1.85
C VAL A 176 -18.11 -10.37 -2.62
N ASN A 177 -18.67 -11.29 -3.41
CA ASN A 177 -17.90 -12.10 -4.34
C ASN A 177 -18.05 -11.55 -5.77
N PHE A 178 -16.99 -10.93 -6.29
CA PHE A 178 -16.95 -10.35 -7.64
C PHE A 178 -16.87 -11.40 -8.76
N LYS A 179 -16.74 -12.69 -8.42
CA LYS A 179 -16.90 -13.84 -9.32
C LYS A 179 -18.26 -14.53 -9.16
N GLY A 180 -19.22 -13.83 -8.55
CA GLY A 180 -20.58 -14.26 -8.26
C GLY A 180 -21.50 -14.41 -9.46
N PHE A 181 -20.99 -14.74 -10.64
CA PHE A 181 -21.75 -14.86 -11.88
C PHE A 181 -21.33 -16.09 -12.68
N GLN A 182 -22.13 -16.44 -13.67
CA GLN A 182 -21.88 -17.48 -14.65
C GLN A 182 -22.23 -16.92 -16.04
N PRO A 183 -21.23 -16.70 -16.91
CA PRO A 183 -21.47 -16.25 -18.27
C PRO A 183 -22.35 -17.22 -19.06
N ALA A 184 -23.16 -16.68 -19.97
CA ALA A 184 -23.79 -17.50 -21.00
C ALA A 184 -22.75 -18.30 -21.81
N GLN A 185 -23.09 -19.54 -22.18
CA GLN A 185 -22.20 -20.45 -22.92
C GLN A 185 -21.59 -19.77 -24.16
N GLY A 186 -20.27 -19.88 -24.30
CA GLY A 186 -19.52 -19.38 -25.47
C GLY A 186 -19.08 -17.91 -25.42
N LYS A 187 -19.37 -17.16 -24.34
CA LYS A 187 -18.88 -15.79 -24.17
C LYS A 187 -17.75 -15.70 -23.15
N ALA A 188 -16.56 -15.29 -23.59
CA ALA A 188 -15.47 -14.93 -22.71
C ALA A 188 -15.81 -13.62 -21.97
N VAL A 189 -15.67 -13.62 -20.66
CA VAL A 189 -15.81 -12.43 -19.80
C VAL A 189 -14.49 -12.25 -19.08
N ALA A 190 -13.98 -11.02 -19.02
CA ALA A 190 -12.83 -10.68 -18.20
C ALA A 190 -13.08 -11.08 -16.73
N GLU A 191 -12.07 -11.65 -16.08
CA GLU A 191 -12.18 -11.94 -14.65
C GLU A 191 -12.16 -10.63 -13.85
N ALA A 192 -12.90 -10.59 -12.75
CA ALA A 192 -12.80 -9.48 -11.82
C ALA A 192 -11.39 -9.43 -11.22
N SER A 193 -10.77 -8.26 -11.32
CA SER A 193 -9.45 -7.97 -10.76
C SER A 193 -9.56 -6.95 -9.63
N LEU A 194 -8.67 -7.06 -8.65
CA LEU A 194 -8.58 -6.11 -7.54
C LEU A 194 -7.86 -4.81 -7.93
N GLY A 195 -7.11 -4.81 -9.04
CA GLY A 195 -6.33 -3.66 -9.49
C GLY A 195 -5.17 -3.32 -8.54
N ALA A 196 -4.52 -2.17 -8.77
CA ALA A 196 -3.42 -1.69 -7.93
C ALA A 196 -3.88 -1.14 -6.57
N ASN A 197 -5.09 -0.56 -6.52
CA ASN A 197 -5.68 0.05 -5.33
C ASN A 197 -7.01 -0.67 -4.99
N PRO A 198 -6.97 -1.81 -4.28
CA PRO A 198 -8.18 -2.55 -3.94
C PRO A 198 -9.07 -1.76 -2.98
N TYR A 199 -10.39 -1.76 -3.23
CA TYR A 199 -11.41 -1.14 -2.36
C TYR A 199 -11.25 0.37 -2.11
N GLN A 200 -10.57 1.06 -3.02
CA GLN A 200 -10.36 2.51 -2.97
C GLN A 200 -11.66 3.31 -2.87
N GLU A 201 -12.75 2.78 -3.42
CA GLU A 201 -14.10 3.34 -3.34
C GLU A 201 -14.57 3.62 -1.90
N PHE A 202 -14.11 2.85 -0.92
CA PHE A 202 -14.44 3.05 0.49
C PHE A 202 -13.42 3.93 1.23
N LEU A 203 -12.14 3.76 0.89
CA LEU A 203 -11.00 4.35 1.58
C LEU A 203 -10.80 5.83 1.21
N GLY A 204 -11.26 6.24 0.03
CA GLY A 204 -11.08 7.59 -0.49
C GLY A 204 -9.65 7.89 -0.93
N GLU A 205 -9.49 8.94 -1.73
CA GLU A 205 -8.19 9.53 -2.10
C GLU A 205 -8.02 10.83 -1.31
N ASP A 206 -6.91 10.97 -0.57
CA ASP A 206 -6.43 12.31 -0.25
C ASP A 206 -5.83 12.93 -1.53
N ALA A 207 -5.94 14.23 -1.71
CA ALA A 207 -5.47 14.93 -2.93
C ALA A 207 -3.93 14.92 -3.09
N SER A 208 -3.21 14.30 -2.14
CA SER A 208 -1.77 14.05 -2.18
C SER A 208 -1.47 12.66 -2.78
N GLU A 209 -0.44 12.59 -3.62
CA GLU A 209 0.01 11.47 -4.45
C GLU A 209 0.39 10.15 -3.70
N ASP A 210 0.19 10.08 -2.38
CA ASP A 210 0.56 8.92 -1.56
C ASP A 210 -0.51 7.82 -1.48
N HIS A 211 -1.69 8.01 -2.09
CA HIS A 211 -2.79 7.01 -2.09
C HIS A 211 -3.11 6.44 -0.70
N LEU A 212 -2.92 7.21 0.37
CA LEU A 212 -3.27 6.79 1.71
C LEU A 212 -4.80 6.93 1.91
N PRO A 213 -5.45 5.96 2.58
CA PRO A 213 -6.86 6.10 2.95
C PRO A 213 -7.07 7.40 3.72
N LEU A 214 -8.22 8.05 3.49
CA LEU A 214 -8.65 9.17 4.32
C LEU A 214 -8.67 8.70 5.79
N PRO A 215 -8.10 9.48 6.73
CA PRO A 215 -8.16 9.15 8.16
C PRO A 215 -9.59 8.86 8.60
N GLY A 216 -9.75 7.89 9.50
CA GLY A 216 -11.06 7.53 10.03
C GLY A 216 -11.91 6.63 9.15
N ARG A 217 -11.36 6.10 8.04
CA ARG A 217 -12.04 5.09 7.20
C ARG A 217 -11.47 3.69 7.41
N VAL A 218 -12.35 2.73 7.73
CA VAL A 218 -11.99 1.31 7.86
C VAL A 218 -12.94 0.42 7.07
N VAL A 219 -12.40 -0.63 6.46
CA VAL A 219 -13.16 -1.62 5.69
C VAL A 219 -12.79 -3.02 6.17
N PHE A 220 -13.77 -3.72 6.73
CA PHE A 220 -13.70 -5.13 7.08
C PHE A 220 -14.26 -5.94 5.91
N LEU A 221 -13.44 -6.81 5.33
CA LEU A 221 -13.78 -7.65 4.20
C LEU A 221 -13.83 -9.11 4.65
N ALA A 222 -14.92 -9.82 4.29
CA ALA A 222 -15.06 -11.25 4.56
C ALA A 222 -13.97 -12.07 3.85
N THR A 223 -13.63 -11.67 2.62
CA THR A 223 -12.55 -12.22 1.80
C THR A 223 -11.93 -11.07 1.00
N ASN A 224 -10.93 -11.35 0.16
CA ASN A 224 -10.46 -10.34 -0.79
C ASN A 224 -11.49 -10.01 -1.90
N GLY A 225 -12.64 -10.69 -1.94
CA GLY A 225 -13.74 -10.49 -2.89
C GLY A 225 -13.64 -11.31 -4.16
N LEU A 226 -12.60 -12.13 -4.33
CA LEU A 226 -12.45 -13.05 -5.48
C LEU A 226 -12.94 -14.47 -5.18
N TYR A 227 -13.34 -14.73 -3.93
CA TYR A 227 -13.84 -16.00 -3.44
C TYR A 227 -15.08 -15.76 -2.56
N ALA A 228 -15.98 -16.75 -2.54
CA ALA A 228 -17.12 -16.73 -1.63
C ALA A 228 -16.66 -16.91 -0.18
N SER A 229 -17.29 -16.21 0.77
CA SER A 229 -17.07 -16.40 2.20
C SER A 229 -17.59 -17.75 2.68
N VAL A 230 -16.99 -18.29 3.75
CA VAL A 230 -17.47 -19.52 4.39
C VAL A 230 -18.80 -19.27 5.08
N GLU A 231 -19.75 -20.17 4.83
CA GLU A 231 -21.08 -20.14 5.42
C GLU A 231 -21.12 -20.97 6.71
N ALA A 232 -21.67 -20.42 7.81
CA ALA A 232 -21.90 -21.14 9.07
C ALA A 232 -23.28 -21.82 9.08
N ASP A 233 -23.99 -21.90 10.21
CA ASP A 233 -25.37 -22.43 10.25
C ASP A 233 -26.39 -21.36 9.85
N ASN A 234 -26.44 -20.23 10.55
CA ASN A 234 -27.45 -19.18 10.33
C ASN A 234 -26.96 -18.00 9.49
N ASN A 235 -25.67 -17.70 9.56
CA ASN A 235 -25.01 -16.56 8.90
C ASN A 235 -23.73 -17.03 8.20
N SER A 236 -23.03 -16.14 7.50
CA SER A 236 -21.64 -16.41 7.14
C SER A 236 -20.75 -16.39 8.39
N VAL A 237 -19.61 -17.09 8.33
CA VAL A 237 -18.61 -17.10 9.41
C VAL A 237 -18.13 -15.67 9.70
N PHE A 238 -17.98 -14.84 8.65
CA PHE A 238 -17.62 -13.43 8.78
C PHE A 238 -18.66 -12.66 9.58
N THR A 239 -19.92 -12.71 9.16
CA THR A 239 -20.99 -11.96 9.82
C THR A 239 -21.23 -12.42 11.25
N GLN A 240 -21.18 -13.73 11.51
CA GLN A 240 -21.26 -14.27 12.86
C GLN A 240 -20.15 -13.71 13.75
N THR A 241 -18.91 -13.72 13.27
CA THR A 241 -17.75 -13.20 14.02
C THR A 241 -17.85 -11.71 14.27
N VAL A 242 -18.25 -10.93 13.26
CA VAL A 242 -18.49 -9.47 13.40
C VAL A 242 -19.54 -9.20 14.45
N ILE A 243 -20.65 -9.93 14.46
CA ILE A 243 -21.73 -9.77 15.45
C ILE A 243 -21.24 -10.12 16.85
N GLU A 244 -20.54 -11.24 17.03
CA GLU A 244 -19.97 -11.64 18.33
C GLU A 244 -19.00 -10.56 18.87
N GLY A 245 -18.12 -10.06 18.02
CA GLY A 245 -17.17 -9.00 18.35
C GLY A 245 -17.87 -7.70 18.76
N LEU A 246 -18.75 -7.18 17.89
CA LEU A 246 -19.51 -5.94 18.13
C LEU A 246 -20.47 -6.03 19.33
N LYS A 247 -20.92 -7.22 19.70
CA LYS A 247 -21.75 -7.43 20.90
C LYS A 247 -20.94 -7.33 22.20
N GLY A 248 -19.62 -7.38 22.11
CA GLY A 248 -18.70 -7.20 23.24
C GLY A 248 -17.66 -8.30 23.43
N GLU A 249 -17.61 -9.35 22.60
CA GLU A 249 -16.53 -10.35 22.74
C GLU A 249 -15.14 -9.84 22.34
N ALA A 250 -15.11 -8.75 21.56
CA ALA A 250 -13.89 -8.07 21.15
C ALA A 250 -13.31 -7.16 22.25
N ASP A 251 -14.15 -6.70 23.20
CA ASP A 251 -13.79 -5.83 24.33
C ASP A 251 -12.87 -6.57 25.32
N LYS A 252 -11.57 -6.54 25.00
CA LYS A 252 -10.50 -7.28 25.67
C LYS A 252 -9.20 -6.48 25.71
N GLU A 253 -9.19 -5.24 25.24
CA GLU A 253 -7.98 -4.41 25.27
C GLU A 253 -7.56 -4.10 26.72
N GLY A 254 -6.24 -4.11 26.95
CA GLY A 254 -5.66 -3.74 28.25
C GLY A 254 -5.84 -4.81 29.33
N TYR A 255 -6.08 -4.36 30.57
CA TYR A 255 -6.09 -5.24 31.75
C TYR A 255 -7.50 -5.66 32.21
N GLU A 256 -8.54 -5.06 31.65
CA GLU A 256 -9.94 -5.45 31.83
C GLU A 256 -10.76 -4.88 30.66
N ALA A 257 -11.91 -5.48 30.39
CA ALA A 257 -12.90 -4.93 29.46
C ALA A 257 -13.40 -3.56 29.96
N ASP A 258 -13.57 -2.61 29.05
CA ASP A 258 -13.93 -1.22 29.36
C ASP A 258 -15.38 -0.88 28.99
N GLY A 259 -16.09 -1.77 28.30
CA GLY A 259 -17.46 -1.58 27.87
C GLY A 259 -17.61 -1.00 26.46
N VAL A 260 -16.52 -0.69 25.75
CA VAL A 260 -16.57 -0.25 24.35
C VAL A 260 -15.95 -1.31 23.45
N VAL A 261 -16.34 -1.31 22.18
CA VAL A 261 -15.69 -2.10 21.14
C VAL A 261 -15.15 -1.13 20.11
N THR A 262 -13.83 -1.06 20.02
CA THR A 262 -13.13 -0.23 19.04
C THR A 262 -12.89 -0.96 17.73
N VAL A 263 -12.48 -0.21 16.69
CA VAL A 263 -12.07 -0.77 15.40
C VAL A 263 -10.94 -1.79 15.56
N ASP A 264 -9.91 -1.46 16.36
CA ASP A 264 -8.74 -2.30 16.55
C ASP A 264 -9.07 -3.58 17.31
N GLU A 265 -9.88 -3.49 18.36
CA GLU A 265 -10.37 -4.67 19.09
C GLU A 265 -11.17 -5.61 18.20
N LEU A 266 -12.05 -5.06 17.36
CA LEU A 266 -12.80 -5.85 16.40
C LEU A 266 -11.86 -6.53 15.39
N ALA A 267 -10.87 -5.81 14.85
CA ALA A 267 -9.90 -6.36 13.93
C ALA A 267 -9.09 -7.51 14.55
N GLU A 268 -8.53 -7.31 15.75
CA GLU A 268 -7.79 -8.35 16.46
C GLU A 268 -8.67 -9.56 16.83
N PHE A 269 -9.93 -9.31 17.19
CA PHE A 269 -10.89 -10.37 17.47
C PHE A 269 -11.17 -11.20 16.23
N LEU A 270 -11.40 -10.55 15.08
CA LEU A 270 -11.62 -11.22 13.80
C LEU A 270 -10.39 -12.04 13.38
N ASP A 271 -9.17 -11.51 13.49
CA ASP A 271 -7.91 -12.22 13.19
C ASP A 271 -7.83 -13.57 13.90
N LYS A 272 -8.21 -13.61 15.17
CA LYS A 272 -8.16 -14.81 16.01
C LYS A 272 -9.35 -15.73 15.73
N LYS A 273 -10.58 -15.20 15.83
CA LYS A 273 -11.82 -15.99 15.83
C LYS A 273 -12.19 -16.53 14.44
N MET A 274 -11.97 -15.75 13.37
CA MET A 274 -12.26 -16.21 12.00
C MET A 274 -11.47 -17.46 11.66
N THR A 275 -10.20 -17.54 12.07
CA THR A 275 -9.33 -18.68 11.80
C THR A 275 -9.86 -19.99 12.39
N ASP A 276 -10.51 -19.93 13.55
CA ASP A 276 -11.08 -21.12 14.20
C ASP A 276 -12.40 -21.52 13.54
N LEU A 277 -13.26 -20.55 13.26
CA LEU A 277 -14.57 -20.81 12.66
C LEU A 277 -14.50 -21.24 11.19
N THR A 278 -13.58 -20.70 10.40
CA THR A 278 -13.38 -21.17 9.01
C THR A 278 -12.87 -22.61 8.97
N LYS A 279 -12.00 -23.02 9.92
CA LYS A 279 -11.60 -24.43 10.06
C LYS A 279 -12.77 -25.35 10.42
N GLN A 280 -13.67 -24.87 11.27
CA GLN A 280 -14.85 -25.63 11.72
C GLN A 280 -15.88 -25.79 10.60
N TYR A 281 -16.26 -24.70 9.94
CA TYR A 281 -17.37 -24.66 8.98
C TYR A 281 -16.94 -24.85 7.53
N GLY A 282 -15.66 -24.63 7.20
CA GLY A 282 -15.12 -24.83 5.87
C GLY A 282 -15.20 -26.29 5.43
N LYS A 283 -15.74 -26.53 4.24
CA LYS A 283 -15.90 -27.87 3.66
C LYS A 283 -14.68 -28.24 2.83
N THR A 284 -14.07 -27.26 2.16
CA THR A 284 -12.85 -27.46 1.38
C THR A 284 -11.61 -27.02 2.13
N LYS A 285 -10.42 -27.38 1.62
CA LYS A 285 -9.16 -26.93 2.20
C LYS A 285 -9.02 -25.41 2.06
N GLU A 286 -9.46 -24.86 0.94
CA GLU A 286 -9.45 -23.43 0.65
C GLU A 286 -10.38 -22.67 1.60
N GLU A 287 -11.57 -23.19 1.86
CA GLU A 287 -12.52 -22.62 2.84
C GLU A 287 -11.97 -22.68 4.26
N LYS A 288 -11.34 -23.79 4.67
CA LYS A 288 -10.75 -23.95 6.01
C LYS A 288 -9.57 -23.03 6.31
N ASN A 289 -8.94 -22.47 5.28
CA ASN A 289 -7.82 -21.53 5.40
C ASN A 289 -8.18 -20.14 4.88
N GLN A 290 -9.48 -19.86 4.71
CA GLN A 290 -9.95 -18.57 4.25
C GLN A 290 -9.55 -17.46 5.25
N LEU A 291 -8.98 -16.39 4.70
CA LEU A 291 -8.60 -15.20 5.44
C LEU A 291 -9.59 -14.06 5.18
N HIS A 292 -9.82 -13.27 6.21
CA HIS A 292 -10.50 -11.98 6.13
C HIS A 292 -9.45 -10.87 5.98
N TRP A 293 -9.89 -9.66 5.63
CA TRP A 293 -9.01 -8.52 5.44
C TRP A 293 -9.56 -7.28 6.15
N VAL A 294 -8.68 -6.49 6.75
CA VAL A 294 -9.01 -5.18 7.31
C VAL A 294 -8.16 -4.12 6.63
N LEU A 295 -8.80 -3.15 5.98
CA LEU A 295 -8.14 -2.05 5.29
C LEU A 295 -8.37 -0.75 6.07
N GLY A 296 -7.34 0.09 6.18
CA GLY A 296 -7.36 1.35 6.95
C GLY A 296 -7.32 1.19 8.48
N GLY A 297 -7.52 -0.02 9.02
CA GLY A 297 -7.81 -0.28 10.44
C GLY A 297 -6.63 -0.51 11.39
N ARG A 298 -5.49 0.16 11.24
CA ARG A 298 -4.40 0.12 12.26
C ARG A 298 -3.93 1.51 12.72
N THR A 299 -4.66 2.53 12.30
CA THR A 299 -4.42 3.94 12.64
C THR A 299 -5.73 4.63 13.02
N ASN A 300 -6.79 3.87 13.29
CA ASN A 300 -8.15 4.38 13.51
C ASN A 300 -8.74 3.69 14.75
N HIS A 301 -8.81 4.37 15.90
CA HIS A 301 -9.24 3.74 17.17
C HIS A 301 -10.57 4.26 17.73
N TYR A 302 -11.48 4.71 16.87
CA TYR A 302 -12.80 5.16 17.33
C TYR A 302 -13.71 3.99 17.71
N ILE A 303 -14.73 4.29 18.51
CA ILE A 303 -15.69 3.32 19.04
C ILE A 303 -16.69 2.92 17.95
N LEU A 304 -16.95 1.63 17.81
CA LEU A 304 -17.96 1.07 16.91
C LEU A 304 -19.27 0.76 17.65
N THR A 305 -19.18 0.09 18.80
CA THR A 305 -20.32 -0.35 19.63
C THR A 305 -19.95 -0.40 21.11
N HIS A 306 -20.90 -0.83 21.94
CA HIS A 306 -20.72 -1.03 23.38
C HIS A 306 -20.96 -2.50 23.76
N ASN A 307 -20.19 -2.99 24.73
CA ASN A 307 -20.43 -4.26 25.41
C ASN A 307 -21.44 -4.02 26.55
N PRO A 308 -22.73 -4.44 26.43
CA PRO A 308 -23.77 -4.01 27.37
C PRO A 308 -23.50 -4.37 28.83
N LYS A 309 -22.80 -5.48 29.08
CA LYS A 309 -22.51 -5.97 30.43
C LYS A 309 -21.48 -5.08 31.13
N GLU A 310 -20.38 -4.78 30.45
CA GLU A 310 -19.28 -4.00 31.01
C GLU A 310 -19.56 -2.49 30.92
N PHE A 311 -20.29 -2.05 29.89
CA PHE A 311 -20.68 -0.64 29.71
C PHE A 311 -21.55 -0.13 30.86
N ALA A 312 -22.47 -0.94 31.40
CA ALA A 312 -23.25 -0.57 32.58
C ALA A 312 -22.36 -0.32 33.81
N LYS A 313 -21.30 -1.12 33.96
CA LYS A 313 -20.33 -1.02 35.06
C LYS A 313 -19.42 0.20 34.91
N ALA A 314 -19.00 0.51 33.68
CA ALA A 314 -18.27 1.74 33.36
C ALA A 314 -19.13 2.99 33.65
N ASN A 315 -20.41 2.98 33.28
CA ASN A 315 -21.33 4.08 33.57
C ASN A 315 -21.64 4.24 35.08
N ASP A 316 -21.78 3.15 35.84
CA ASP A 316 -21.93 3.22 37.30
C ASP A 316 -20.69 3.84 37.96
N ARG A 317 -19.49 3.46 37.52
CA ARG A 317 -18.23 4.09 37.96
C ARG A 317 -18.19 5.58 37.60
N LEU A 318 -18.66 5.95 36.41
CA LEU A 318 -18.73 7.35 36.00
C LEU A 318 -19.74 8.16 36.83
N ASP A 319 -20.95 7.65 37.06
CA ASP A 319 -21.96 8.32 37.89
C ASP A 319 -21.45 8.54 39.33
N LYS A 320 -20.77 7.54 39.91
CA LYS A 320 -20.09 7.67 41.20
C LYS A 320 -19.01 8.76 41.17
N PHE A 321 -18.21 8.81 40.10
CA PHE A 321 -17.19 9.85 39.93
C PHE A 321 -17.82 11.25 39.83
N GLN A 322 -18.85 11.42 39.02
CA GLN A 322 -19.57 12.69 38.85
C GLN A 322 -20.21 13.16 40.16
N LYS A 323 -20.70 12.24 41.00
CA LYS A 323 -21.15 12.56 42.37
C LYS A 323 -20.03 13.07 43.27
N LEU A 324 -18.81 12.55 43.14
CA LEU A 324 -17.64 13.06 43.88
C LEU A 324 -17.25 14.46 43.42
N VAL A 325 -17.30 14.73 42.12
CA VAL A 325 -17.07 16.06 41.52
C VAL A 325 -18.15 17.04 42.00
N ALA A 326 -19.43 16.69 41.90
CA ALA A 326 -20.55 17.51 42.36
C ALA A 326 -20.49 17.81 43.87
N ALA A 327 -20.00 16.87 44.67
CA ALA A 327 -19.75 17.04 46.11
C ALA A 327 -18.47 17.83 46.43
N LYS A 328 -17.72 18.31 45.42
CA LYS A 328 -16.44 19.01 45.54
C LYS A 328 -15.36 18.22 46.30
N LYS A 329 -15.48 16.89 46.29
CA LYS A 329 -14.46 15.98 46.85
C LYS A 329 -13.33 15.74 45.85
N VAL A 330 -13.60 15.93 44.57
CA VAL A 330 -12.64 15.91 43.46
C VAL A 330 -12.75 17.25 42.72
N PRO A 331 -11.62 17.85 42.29
CA PRO A 331 -11.66 19.09 41.51
C PRO A 331 -12.46 18.95 40.21
N GLU A 332 -13.21 19.98 39.85
CA GLU A 332 -14.06 20.00 38.64
C GLU A 332 -13.24 19.87 37.35
N GLU A 333 -11.99 20.32 37.37
CA GLU A 333 -11.07 20.21 36.24
C GLU A 333 -10.71 18.77 35.88
N LEU A 334 -10.96 17.81 36.77
CA LEU A 334 -10.72 16.39 36.54
C LEU A 334 -11.92 15.65 35.93
N ASP A 335 -13.06 16.32 35.75
CA ASP A 335 -14.28 15.69 35.24
C ASP A 335 -14.07 15.06 33.86
N SER A 336 -13.51 15.82 32.91
CA SER A 336 -13.25 15.33 31.55
C SER A 336 -12.23 14.19 31.50
N GLU A 337 -11.17 14.24 32.32
CA GLU A 337 -10.18 13.16 32.40
C GLU A 337 -10.80 11.89 32.99
N GLY A 338 -11.61 12.03 34.05
CA GLY A 338 -12.31 10.90 34.66
C GLY A 338 -13.34 10.28 33.72
N GLN A 339 -14.09 11.09 32.98
CA GLN A 339 -14.99 10.61 31.92
C GLN A 339 -14.24 9.77 30.89
N LEU A 340 -13.13 10.27 30.37
CA LEU A 340 -12.33 9.57 29.36
C LEU A 340 -11.77 8.25 29.91
N LEU A 341 -11.10 8.28 31.06
CA LEU A 341 -10.41 7.13 31.62
C LEU A 341 -11.38 6.05 32.14
N LEU A 342 -12.52 6.43 32.70
CA LEU A 342 -13.48 5.45 33.24
C LEU A 342 -14.34 4.80 32.15
N LEU A 343 -14.58 5.50 31.03
CA LEU A 343 -15.40 4.99 29.92
C LEU A 343 -14.60 4.24 28.84
N LYS A 344 -13.28 4.42 28.77
CA LYS A 344 -12.43 3.79 27.74
C LYS A 344 -11.05 3.43 28.27
N MET A 345 -10.56 2.27 27.84
CA MET A 345 -9.21 1.76 28.06
C MET A 345 -8.23 2.59 27.24
N PRO A 346 -7.26 3.25 27.90
CA PRO A 346 -6.23 3.97 27.19
C PRO A 346 -5.21 3.02 26.56
N LYS A 347 -4.56 3.44 25.49
CA LYS A 347 -3.46 2.67 24.87
C LYS A 347 -2.17 2.74 25.66
N LEU A 348 -1.87 3.92 26.21
CA LEU A 348 -0.58 4.20 26.85
C LEU A 348 -0.56 3.67 28.29
N GLU A 349 0.56 3.08 28.68
CA GLU A 349 0.68 2.43 30.00
C GLU A 349 0.48 3.40 31.17
N ALA A 350 0.96 4.64 31.04
CA ALA A 350 0.76 5.66 32.08
C ALA A 350 -0.72 6.08 32.21
N GLN A 351 -1.44 6.17 31.09
CA GLN A 351 -2.88 6.45 31.11
C GLN A 351 -3.67 5.26 31.68
N ARG A 352 -3.26 4.02 31.38
CA ARG A 352 -3.83 2.81 32.02
C ARG A 352 -3.58 2.81 33.53
N SER A 353 -2.41 3.27 33.97
CA SER A 353 -2.10 3.44 35.39
C SER A 353 -2.99 4.51 36.04
N LEU A 354 -3.19 5.66 35.38
CA LEU A 354 -4.15 6.68 35.86
C LEU A 354 -5.56 6.12 35.98
N ARG A 355 -6.03 5.39 34.97
CA ARG A 355 -7.35 4.74 35.00
C ARG A 355 -7.53 3.86 36.24
N LYS A 356 -6.54 3.04 36.62
CA LYS A 356 -6.58 2.20 37.84
C LYS A 356 -6.78 3.03 39.11
N GLU A 357 -6.18 4.22 39.18
CA GLU A 357 -6.35 5.13 40.32
C GLU A 357 -7.74 5.78 40.35
N TYR A 358 -8.26 6.20 39.19
CA TYR A 358 -9.65 6.69 39.08
C TYR A 358 -10.66 5.61 39.50
N GLN A 359 -10.42 4.36 39.12
CA GLN A 359 -11.24 3.22 39.54
C GLN A 359 -11.14 2.95 41.03
N SER A 360 -9.94 3.01 41.59
CA SER A 360 -9.73 2.83 43.03
C SER A 360 -10.44 3.90 43.84
N LEU A 361 -10.50 5.14 43.34
CA LEU A 361 -11.21 6.24 43.97
C LEU A 361 -12.73 5.98 44.01
N VAL A 362 -13.34 5.64 42.87
CA VAL A 362 -14.80 5.41 42.79
C VAL A 362 -15.24 4.11 43.45
N ASP A 363 -14.36 3.11 43.52
CA ASP A 363 -14.57 1.85 44.24
C ASP A 363 -14.35 2.02 45.77
N GLY A 364 -13.93 3.21 46.24
CA GLY A 364 -13.69 3.51 47.66
C GLY A 364 -12.44 2.86 48.25
N LYS A 365 -11.50 2.40 47.42
CA LYS A 365 -10.23 1.77 47.83
C LYS A 365 -9.16 2.80 48.22
N ILE A 366 -9.29 4.04 47.73
CA ILE A 366 -8.43 5.16 48.06
C ILE A 366 -9.31 6.40 48.33
N ASP A 367 -8.88 7.24 49.26
CA ASP A 367 -9.54 8.52 49.51
C ASP A 367 -9.10 9.59 48.50
N PRO A 368 -9.81 10.73 48.39
CA PRO A 368 -9.46 11.77 47.42
C PRO A 368 -8.03 12.31 47.56
N ALA A 369 -7.50 12.41 48.78
CA ALA A 369 -6.14 12.90 49.03
C ALA A 369 -5.08 11.90 48.55
N GLY A 370 -5.28 10.61 48.81
CA GLY A 370 -4.43 9.54 48.29
C GLY A 370 -4.47 9.45 46.77
N PHE A 371 -5.67 9.59 46.18
CA PHE A 371 -5.85 9.63 44.73
C PHE A 371 -5.08 10.78 44.08
N GLU A 372 -5.20 12.00 44.62
CA GLU A 372 -4.51 13.18 44.09
C GLU A 372 -2.98 13.00 44.13
N LYS A 373 -2.46 12.41 45.21
CA LYS A 373 -1.04 12.08 45.33
C LYS A 373 -0.60 11.07 44.27
N LYS A 374 -1.33 9.95 44.10
CA LYS A 374 -1.02 8.91 43.11
C LYS A 374 -1.11 9.41 41.69
N ARG A 375 -2.15 10.17 41.36
CA ARG A 375 -2.32 10.85 40.07
C ARG A 375 -1.12 11.76 39.76
N THR A 376 -0.69 12.55 40.73
CA THR A 376 0.48 13.44 40.58
C THR A 376 1.76 12.65 40.34
N GLU A 377 1.99 11.57 41.10
CA GLU A 377 3.16 10.68 40.90
C GLU A 377 3.22 10.11 39.48
N ILE A 378 2.08 9.68 38.91
CA ILE A 378 2.01 9.13 37.55
C ILE A 378 2.24 10.23 36.50
N LEU A 379 1.58 11.38 36.64
CA LEU A 379 1.74 12.51 35.71
C LEU A 379 3.15 13.11 35.73
N ASP A 380 3.84 13.07 36.86
CA ASP A 380 5.23 13.53 36.93
C ASP A 380 6.18 12.60 36.15
N GLN A 381 5.89 11.30 36.09
CA GLN A 381 6.69 10.33 35.34
C GLN A 381 6.56 10.52 33.83
N THR A 382 5.38 10.95 33.35
CA THR A 382 5.09 11.19 31.94
C THR A 382 5.59 12.54 31.43
N LYS A 383 6.12 13.42 32.28
CA LYS A 383 6.75 14.66 31.81
C LYS A 383 8.01 14.37 31.02
N LEU A 384 8.11 14.98 29.83
CA LEU A 384 9.32 14.97 29.03
C LEU A 384 10.25 16.10 29.49
N GLY A 385 11.52 15.77 29.71
CA GLY A 385 12.54 16.79 30.00
C GLY A 385 12.78 17.68 28.79
N LYS A 386 12.93 18.99 29.02
CA LYS A 386 13.13 20.00 27.97
C LYS A 386 14.29 19.64 27.05
N ASP A 387 15.37 19.09 27.59
CA ASP A 387 16.57 18.71 26.84
C ASP A 387 16.26 17.67 25.74
N LYS A 388 15.36 16.71 26.02
CA LYS A 388 14.92 15.71 25.04
C LYS A 388 14.04 16.33 23.96
N ALA A 389 13.13 17.23 24.34
CA ALA A 389 12.29 17.95 23.39
C ALA A 389 13.10 18.89 22.49
N ASP A 390 14.09 19.58 23.05
CA ASP A 390 15.01 20.44 22.31
C ASP A 390 15.89 19.60 21.37
N ALA A 391 16.29 18.38 21.76
CA ALA A 391 17.00 17.46 20.87
C ALA A 391 16.14 17.02 19.68
N PHE A 392 14.88 16.67 19.91
CA PHE A 392 13.89 16.41 18.85
C PHE A 392 13.75 17.63 17.92
N ALA A 393 13.51 18.82 18.48
CA ALA A 393 13.32 20.05 17.72
C ALA A 393 14.53 20.38 16.84
N LYS A 394 15.75 20.22 17.38
CA LYS A 394 17.00 20.43 16.63
C LYS A 394 17.13 19.45 15.47
N LYS A 395 16.82 18.15 15.68
CA LYS A 395 16.85 17.15 14.60
C LYS A 395 15.85 17.49 13.49
N VAL A 396 14.61 17.83 13.83
CA VAL A 396 13.59 18.20 12.83
C VAL A 396 13.98 19.48 12.09
N GLN A 397 14.51 20.49 12.79
CA GLN A 397 15.01 21.72 12.16
C GLN A 397 16.20 21.45 11.22
N GLN A 398 17.12 20.56 11.62
CA GLN A 398 18.23 20.17 10.76
C GLN A 398 17.73 19.52 9.46
N ALA A 399 16.70 18.67 9.53
CA ALA A 399 16.07 18.11 8.34
C ALA A 399 15.44 19.19 7.48
N ILE A 400 14.67 20.11 8.07
CA ILE A 400 14.08 21.28 7.41
C ILE A 400 15.14 22.06 6.63
N GLU A 401 16.32 22.28 7.22
CA GLU A 401 17.40 23.03 6.57
C GLU A 401 18.04 22.27 5.40
N VAL A 402 18.26 20.97 5.57
CA VAL A 402 18.72 20.09 4.50
C VAL A 402 17.76 20.11 3.32
N ILE A 403 16.46 19.96 3.58
CA ILE A 403 15.40 19.98 2.57
C ILE A 403 15.34 21.35 1.91
N ARG A 404 15.35 22.44 2.70
CA ARG A 404 15.31 23.80 2.19
C ARG A 404 16.41 24.05 1.18
N LYS A 405 17.64 23.59 1.44
CA LYS A 405 18.79 23.76 0.53
C LYS A 405 18.72 22.84 -0.68
N GLY A 406 18.39 21.56 -0.46
CA GLY A 406 18.53 20.52 -1.48
C GLY A 406 17.30 20.34 -2.38
N TYR A 407 16.10 20.63 -1.89
CA TYR A 407 14.87 20.32 -2.60
C TYR A 407 14.70 21.14 -3.88
N VAL A 408 14.18 20.48 -4.93
CA VAL A 408 14.08 21.01 -6.29
C VAL A 408 13.16 22.23 -6.42
N LYS A 409 12.23 22.43 -5.46
CA LYS A 409 11.36 23.61 -5.38
C LYS A 409 11.69 24.41 -4.12
N GLU A 410 11.31 25.69 -4.10
CA GLU A 410 11.37 26.46 -2.86
C GLU A 410 10.33 25.96 -1.86
N VAL A 411 10.75 25.82 -0.62
CA VAL A 411 9.91 25.38 0.50
C VAL A 411 10.10 26.33 1.68
N ASN A 412 9.00 26.73 2.29
CA ASN A 412 9.02 27.61 3.45
C ASN A 412 9.26 26.78 4.74
N PRO A 413 10.26 27.12 5.57
CA PRO A 413 10.53 26.44 6.85
C PRO A 413 9.35 26.37 7.80
N GLY A 414 8.55 27.43 7.84
CA GLY A 414 7.35 27.49 8.66
C GLY A 414 6.24 26.57 8.18
N ASP A 415 6.03 26.45 6.86
CA ASP A 415 5.09 25.50 6.27
C ASP A 415 5.50 24.05 6.64
N MET A 416 6.79 23.72 6.47
CA MET A 416 7.34 22.42 6.88
C MET A 416 7.20 22.16 8.38
N THR A 417 7.39 23.17 9.22
CA THR A 417 7.18 23.08 10.68
C THR A 417 5.71 22.76 11.01
N ALA A 418 4.77 23.41 10.33
CA ALA A 418 3.35 23.12 10.51
C ALA A 418 2.98 21.71 10.02
N TRP A 419 3.53 21.24 8.89
CA TRP A 419 3.33 19.87 8.41
C TRP A 419 3.90 18.83 9.37
N ALA A 420 5.10 19.07 9.89
CA ALA A 420 5.75 18.22 10.91
C ALA A 420 4.85 18.06 12.15
N ILE A 421 4.36 19.16 12.72
CA ILE A 421 3.52 19.12 13.92
C ILE A 421 2.16 18.48 13.62
N LYS A 422 1.48 18.91 12.56
CA LYS A 422 0.18 18.34 12.18
C LYS A 422 0.28 16.85 11.88
N GLY A 423 1.35 16.44 11.20
CA GLY A 423 1.65 15.07 10.86
C GLY A 423 1.91 14.20 12.09
N LEU A 424 2.77 14.68 13.01
CA LEU A 424 3.04 14.00 14.28
C LEU A 424 1.77 13.80 15.09
N TYR A 425 1.03 14.88 15.38
CA TYR A 425 -0.20 14.84 16.18
C TYR A 425 -1.30 13.98 15.56
N ARG A 426 -1.48 14.07 14.23
CA ARG A 426 -2.40 13.20 13.50
C ARG A 426 -2.01 11.72 13.63
N ARG A 427 -0.71 11.40 13.53
CA ARG A 427 -0.23 10.01 13.57
C ARG A 427 -0.45 9.34 14.93
N ILE A 428 -0.38 10.12 16.01
CA ILE A 428 -0.57 9.63 17.39
C ILE A 428 -2.00 9.89 17.92
N GLU A 429 -2.88 10.42 17.08
CA GLU A 429 -4.29 10.72 17.38
C GLU A 429 -4.50 11.72 18.53
N GLU A 430 -3.61 12.71 18.66
CA GLU A 430 -3.71 13.77 19.67
C GLU A 430 -4.21 15.08 19.06
N LYS A 431 -5.02 15.83 19.80
CA LYS A 431 -5.40 17.19 19.40
C LYS A 431 -4.21 18.13 19.57
N ILE A 432 -3.94 18.95 18.57
CA ILE A 432 -2.97 20.05 18.68
C ILE A 432 -3.52 21.09 19.67
N PRO A 433 -2.77 21.49 20.71
CA PRO A 433 -3.22 22.51 21.66
C PRO A 433 -3.55 23.82 20.96
N ASP A 434 -4.60 24.52 21.37
CA ASP A 434 -5.01 25.79 20.75
C ASP A 434 -3.88 26.83 20.76
N SER A 435 -3.04 26.82 21.80
CA SER A 435 -1.85 27.67 21.91
C SER A 435 -0.77 27.34 20.86
N LEU A 436 -0.64 26.07 20.48
CA LEU A 436 0.27 25.62 19.42
C LEU A 436 -0.37 25.83 18.05
N GLN A 437 -1.66 25.56 17.92
CA GLN A 437 -2.45 25.78 16.71
C GLN A 437 -2.42 27.25 16.27
N ALA A 438 -2.52 28.18 17.23
CA ALA A 438 -2.36 29.61 16.97
C ALA A 438 -0.98 29.96 16.40
N LYS A 439 0.10 29.34 16.90
CA LYS A 439 1.48 29.56 16.42
C LYS A 439 1.70 29.03 15.00
N ILE A 440 1.02 27.95 14.61
CA ILE A 440 1.13 27.35 13.27
C ILE A 440 0.01 27.77 12.32
N LYS A 441 -0.82 28.75 12.69
CA LYS A 441 -1.92 29.26 11.86
C LYS A 441 -1.42 30.01 10.64
N ASN A 442 -0.40 30.85 10.83
CA ASN A 442 0.29 31.60 9.78
C ASN A 442 1.74 31.11 9.68
N PRO A 443 1.95 29.88 9.18
CA PRO A 443 3.26 29.22 9.21
C PRO A 443 4.35 30.04 8.52
N LYS A 444 4.03 30.76 7.44
CA LYS A 444 5.00 31.54 6.65
C LYS A 444 5.74 32.63 7.44
N ASP A 445 5.19 33.07 8.57
CA ASP A 445 5.77 34.10 9.42
C ASP A 445 6.77 33.53 10.46
N LEU A 446 6.84 32.20 10.60
CA LEU A 446 7.72 31.53 11.56
C LEU A 446 9.19 31.66 11.15
N ARG A 447 10.01 32.18 12.07
CA ARG A 447 11.46 32.33 11.91
C ARG A 447 12.21 31.27 12.70
N GLU A 448 13.51 31.08 12.44
CA GLU A 448 14.30 30.00 13.03
C GLU A 448 14.22 29.87 14.56
N PRO A 449 14.33 30.94 15.38
CA PRO A 449 14.19 30.81 16.83
C PRO A 449 12.79 30.34 17.26
N ASP A 450 11.76 30.78 16.54
CA ASP A 450 10.37 30.42 16.80
C ASP A 450 10.09 28.98 16.37
N ILE A 451 10.70 28.50 15.28
CA ILE A 451 10.59 27.11 14.81
C ILE A 451 11.08 26.13 15.87
N LEU A 452 12.28 26.34 16.42
CA LEU A 452 12.83 25.47 17.46
C LEU A 452 11.91 25.43 18.68
N LYS A 453 11.45 26.62 19.12
CA LYS A 453 10.57 26.73 20.26
C LYS A 453 9.23 26.02 20.02
N VAL A 454 8.63 26.22 18.84
CA VAL A 454 7.35 25.63 18.46
C VAL A 454 7.44 24.09 18.37
N LEU A 455 8.51 23.56 17.79
CA LEU A 455 8.76 22.10 17.73
C LEU A 455 9.03 21.51 19.11
N SER A 456 9.80 22.20 19.95
CA SER A 456 10.08 21.76 21.33
C SER A 456 8.81 21.79 22.17
N ASP A 457 8.04 22.89 22.13
CA ASP A 457 6.74 23.02 22.81
C ASP A 457 5.78 21.90 22.37
N ALA A 458 5.73 21.60 21.08
CA ALA A 458 4.94 20.50 20.52
C ALA A 458 5.35 19.15 21.13
N ARG A 459 6.65 18.85 21.19
CA ARG A 459 7.13 17.57 21.73
C ARG A 459 7.00 17.46 23.24
N ILE A 460 7.18 18.56 23.98
CA ILE A 460 6.96 18.63 25.44
C ILE A 460 5.52 18.27 25.76
N HIS A 461 4.57 18.82 25.00
CA HIS A 461 3.15 18.61 25.23
C HIS A 461 2.73 17.14 25.14
N LEU A 462 3.39 16.37 24.27
CA LEU A 462 3.13 14.93 24.10
C LEU A 462 3.72 14.05 25.21
N GLY A 463 4.57 14.61 26.09
CA GLY A 463 5.15 13.88 27.21
C GLY A 463 6.05 12.71 26.81
N LYS A 464 6.44 11.89 27.79
CA LYS A 464 7.06 10.58 27.56
C LYS A 464 5.96 9.58 27.24
N ARG A 465 6.14 8.86 26.14
CA ARG A 465 5.22 7.82 25.66
C ARG A 465 5.98 6.84 24.78
N GLU A 466 5.70 5.57 24.98
CA GLU A 466 6.41 4.41 24.43
C GLU A 466 6.34 4.31 22.90
N ASP A 467 5.29 4.87 22.30
CA ASP A 467 5.08 4.95 20.85
C ASP A 467 5.88 6.08 20.18
N LEU A 468 6.49 6.99 20.96
CA LEU A 468 7.39 8.04 20.50
C LEU A 468 8.85 7.86 20.97
N ASP A 469 9.14 6.80 21.72
CA ASP A 469 10.49 6.51 22.22
C ASP A 469 11.41 5.98 21.10
N ASN A 470 12.71 5.89 21.40
CA ASN A 470 13.74 5.36 20.50
C ASN A 470 13.84 6.06 19.14
N GLY A 471 13.57 7.37 19.08
CA GLY A 471 13.70 8.17 17.85
C GLY A 471 12.45 8.16 16.95
N LYS A 472 11.41 7.40 17.32
CA LYS A 472 10.16 7.33 16.55
C LYS A 472 9.46 8.67 16.41
N ASP A 473 9.61 9.58 17.38
CA ASP A 473 9.12 10.94 17.27
C ASP A 473 9.71 11.67 16.04
N VAL A 474 11.02 11.59 15.84
CA VAL A 474 11.70 12.16 14.67
C VAL A 474 11.26 11.44 13.39
N ASP A 475 11.31 10.11 13.37
CA ASP A 475 11.01 9.32 12.17
C ASP A 475 9.59 9.59 11.65
N ILE A 476 8.59 9.53 12.54
CA ILE A 476 7.19 9.87 12.22
C ILE A 476 7.09 11.30 11.71
N THR A 477 7.74 12.24 12.38
CA THR A 477 7.67 13.66 12.03
C THR A 477 8.24 13.92 10.64
N LEU A 478 9.39 13.33 10.32
CA LEU A 478 10.03 13.50 9.01
C LEU A 478 9.21 12.84 7.90
N GLN A 479 8.73 11.61 8.09
CA GLN A 479 7.89 10.92 7.12
C GLN A 479 6.63 11.73 6.78
N ARG A 480 5.94 12.27 7.80
CA ARG A 480 4.71 13.07 7.60
C ARG A 480 4.97 14.48 7.09
N MET A 481 6.13 15.05 7.38
CA MET A 481 6.52 16.35 6.82
C MET A 481 6.82 16.22 5.32
N LEU A 482 7.58 15.19 4.92
CA LEU A 482 8.05 15.01 3.54
C LEU A 482 6.95 14.58 2.57
N SER A 483 5.90 13.90 3.03
CA SER A 483 4.73 13.53 2.21
C SER A 483 3.98 14.73 1.60
N ASN A 484 4.27 15.95 2.05
CA ASN A 484 3.69 17.19 1.51
C ASN A 484 4.51 17.80 0.35
N LEU A 485 5.64 17.19 -0.03
CA LEU A 485 6.55 17.74 -1.04
C LEU A 485 6.27 17.17 -2.44
N ASP A 486 6.60 15.90 -2.65
CA ASP A 486 6.36 15.13 -3.87
C ASP A 486 6.42 13.62 -3.55
N PRO A 487 5.98 12.72 -4.46
CA PRO A 487 5.79 11.31 -4.16
C PRO A 487 7.12 10.53 -4.19
N TYR A 488 8.23 11.20 -4.49
CA TYR A 488 9.55 10.61 -4.56
C TYR A 488 10.44 11.03 -3.39
N THR A 489 9.98 12.01 -2.61
CA THR A 489 10.69 12.59 -1.48
C THR A 489 10.22 11.95 -0.18
N THR A 490 11.11 11.24 0.50
CA THR A 490 10.75 10.47 1.71
C THR A 490 11.92 10.36 2.68
N TYR A 491 11.61 9.96 3.92
CA TYR A 491 12.58 9.61 4.94
C TYR A 491 12.51 8.10 5.19
N ILE A 492 13.64 7.44 5.03
CA ILE A 492 13.82 6.01 5.25
C ILE A 492 14.41 5.87 6.64
N ASP A 493 13.63 5.32 7.57
CA ASP A 493 14.08 5.12 8.96
C ASP A 493 15.16 4.03 9.06
N GLY A 494 15.85 3.98 10.20
CA GLY A 494 16.94 3.02 10.43
C GLY A 494 16.50 1.55 10.39
N GLU A 495 15.24 1.25 10.72
CA GLU A 495 14.69 -0.11 10.67
C GLU A 495 14.47 -0.58 9.23
N THR A 496 14.06 0.32 8.33
CA THR A 496 13.75 0.01 6.93
C THR A 496 14.92 0.23 5.98
N LYS A 497 15.95 0.97 6.39
CA LYS A 497 17.15 1.29 5.60
C LYS A 497 17.79 0.07 4.94
N ALA A 498 17.97 -1.03 5.67
CA ALA A 498 18.60 -2.24 5.13
C ALA A 498 17.77 -2.91 4.02
N ASN A 499 16.44 -2.72 4.00
CA ASN A 499 15.60 -3.18 2.90
C ASN A 499 15.80 -2.29 1.67
N PHE A 500 15.77 -0.98 1.89
CA PHE A 500 15.96 0.01 0.83
C PHE A 500 17.32 -0.11 0.12
N ASP A 501 18.41 -0.24 0.89
CA ASP A 501 19.77 -0.40 0.35
C ASP A 501 19.87 -1.64 -0.55
N ARG A 502 19.17 -2.73 -0.19
CA ARG A 502 19.14 -3.97 -0.98
C ARG A 502 18.39 -3.78 -2.30
N ASP A 503 17.25 -3.09 -2.27
CA ASP A 503 16.45 -2.83 -3.46
C ASP A 503 17.20 -1.94 -4.47
N VAL A 504 17.90 -0.90 -3.98
CA VAL A 504 18.66 0.02 -4.84
C VAL A 504 19.88 -0.65 -5.48
N GLN A 505 20.57 -1.54 -4.77
CA GLN A 505 21.80 -2.15 -5.27
C GLN A 505 21.56 -3.29 -6.28
N GLY A 506 20.35 -3.84 -6.34
CA GLY A 506 20.02 -5.00 -7.19
C GLY A 506 20.85 -6.25 -6.88
N ASN A 507 21.55 -6.25 -5.74
CA ASN A 507 22.41 -7.34 -5.27
C ASN A 507 21.81 -7.91 -3.99
N PHE A 508 21.19 -9.08 -4.11
CA PHE A 508 20.61 -9.75 -2.96
C PHE A 508 21.59 -10.82 -2.47
N THR A 509 21.76 -10.93 -1.16
CA THR A 509 22.42 -12.10 -0.56
C THR A 509 21.33 -13.07 -0.13
N GLY A 510 21.32 -14.26 -0.71
CA GLY A 510 20.32 -15.28 -0.44
C GLY A 510 20.59 -16.54 -1.24
N ILE A 511 19.54 -17.32 -1.50
CA ILE A 511 19.64 -18.52 -2.33
C ILE A 511 19.33 -18.25 -3.80
N GLY A 512 18.62 -17.16 -4.13
CA GLY A 512 18.32 -16.74 -5.49
C GLY A 512 17.18 -17.51 -6.15
N VAL A 513 15.98 -17.40 -5.57
CA VAL A 513 14.74 -17.96 -6.12
C VAL A 513 13.66 -16.90 -6.16
N GLN A 514 12.83 -16.93 -7.20
CA GLN A 514 11.56 -16.23 -7.21
C GLN A 514 10.48 -17.16 -6.66
N ILE A 515 9.73 -16.69 -5.66
CA ILE A 515 8.72 -17.51 -4.97
C ILE A 515 7.38 -16.78 -4.90
N ARG A 516 6.30 -17.56 -4.87
CA ARG A 516 4.95 -17.10 -4.54
C ARG A 516 4.27 -18.09 -3.60
N LYS A 517 3.15 -17.72 -3.00
CA LYS A 517 2.33 -18.68 -2.27
C LYS A 517 1.63 -19.58 -3.28
N ASP A 518 1.75 -20.89 -3.11
CA ASP A 518 0.99 -21.86 -3.87
C ASP A 518 -0.48 -21.83 -3.43
N ALA A 519 -1.40 -21.77 -4.39
CA ALA A 519 -2.83 -21.65 -4.08
C ALA A 519 -3.40 -22.93 -3.44
N VAL A 520 -2.84 -24.09 -3.76
CA VAL A 520 -3.39 -25.40 -3.35
C VAL A 520 -2.75 -25.87 -2.05
N SER A 521 -1.42 -25.89 -2.00
CA SER A 521 -0.65 -26.37 -0.85
C SER A 521 -0.54 -25.33 0.27
N GLU A 522 -0.68 -24.04 -0.06
CA GLU A 522 -0.39 -22.87 0.78
C GLU A 522 1.07 -22.76 1.25
N MET A 523 1.96 -23.54 0.62
CA MET A 523 3.40 -23.49 0.83
C MET A 523 4.04 -22.56 -0.21
N LEU A 524 5.36 -22.42 -0.19
CA LEU A 524 6.06 -21.54 -1.13
C LEU A 524 6.33 -22.30 -2.43
N LEU A 525 5.75 -21.83 -3.52
CA LEU A 525 6.03 -22.29 -4.87
C LEU A 525 7.23 -21.52 -5.44
N VAL A 526 8.23 -22.24 -5.93
CA VAL A 526 9.30 -21.70 -6.75
C VAL A 526 8.74 -21.38 -8.13
N VAL A 527 8.62 -20.09 -8.44
CA VAL A 527 8.27 -19.62 -9.78
C VAL A 527 9.40 -19.96 -10.74
N THR A 528 10.63 -19.54 -10.40
CA THR A 528 11.84 -19.91 -11.13
C THR A 528 13.08 -19.64 -10.27
N PRO A 529 14.13 -20.49 -10.33
CA PRO A 529 15.43 -20.12 -9.78
C PRO A 529 16.06 -19.00 -10.61
N ILE A 530 16.83 -18.12 -9.98
CA ILE A 530 17.62 -17.11 -10.70
C ILE A 530 18.84 -17.80 -11.31
N LYS A 531 19.13 -17.56 -12.59
CA LYS A 531 20.26 -18.19 -13.28
C LYS A 531 21.57 -17.98 -12.52
N ASN A 532 22.42 -19.01 -12.46
CA ASN A 532 23.72 -19.01 -11.79
C ASN A 532 23.70 -18.76 -10.26
N SER A 533 22.53 -18.61 -9.65
CA SER A 533 22.36 -18.48 -8.20
C SER A 533 22.74 -19.76 -7.44
N PRO A 534 22.94 -19.67 -6.11
CA PRO A 534 23.13 -20.87 -5.28
C PRO A 534 22.03 -21.92 -5.42
N ALA A 535 20.75 -21.51 -5.49
CA ALA A 535 19.62 -22.43 -5.66
C ALA A 535 19.60 -23.08 -7.05
N TYR A 536 19.88 -22.31 -8.10
CA TYR A 536 20.03 -22.85 -9.46
C TYR A 536 21.11 -23.93 -9.52
N LYS A 537 22.29 -23.64 -8.94
CA LYS A 537 23.41 -24.60 -8.87
C LYS A 537 23.11 -25.82 -7.99
N ALA A 538 22.29 -25.66 -6.95
CA ALA A 538 21.85 -26.75 -6.09
C ALA A 538 20.82 -27.66 -6.77
N GLY A 539 20.23 -27.25 -7.90
CA GLY A 539 19.24 -28.03 -8.63
C GLY A 539 17.79 -27.76 -8.21
N VAL A 540 17.51 -26.62 -7.58
CA VAL A 540 16.13 -26.12 -7.35
C VAL A 540 15.52 -25.73 -8.70
N MET A 541 14.27 -26.10 -8.93
CA MET A 541 13.60 -25.95 -10.23
C MET A 541 12.29 -25.17 -10.12
N ALA A 542 11.85 -24.58 -11.23
CA ALA A 542 10.50 -24.05 -11.35
C ALA A 542 9.46 -25.15 -11.06
N GLY A 543 8.43 -24.82 -10.29
CA GLY A 543 7.41 -25.78 -9.85
C GLY A 543 7.71 -26.48 -8.52
N ASP A 544 8.93 -26.37 -7.96
CA ASP A 544 9.22 -26.91 -6.64
C ASP A 544 8.37 -26.24 -5.56
N ILE A 545 7.77 -27.03 -4.67
CA ILE A 545 7.07 -26.52 -3.48
C ILE A 545 8.01 -26.64 -2.29
N ILE A 546 8.56 -25.53 -1.81
CA ILE A 546 9.38 -25.49 -0.59
C ILE A 546 8.44 -25.69 0.59
N SER A 547 8.48 -26.86 1.22
CA SER A 547 7.61 -27.24 2.33
C SER A 547 8.19 -26.88 3.70
N THR A 548 9.52 -26.92 3.82
CA THR A 548 10.24 -26.65 5.06
C THR A 548 11.50 -25.84 4.81
N VAL A 549 11.77 -24.87 5.68
CA VAL A 549 13.04 -24.14 5.76
C VAL A 549 13.72 -24.50 7.08
N ILE A 550 14.99 -24.88 7.05
CA ILE A 550 15.78 -25.21 8.24
C ILE A 550 16.99 -24.28 8.29
N ARG A 551 17.19 -23.61 9.43
CA ARG A 551 18.32 -22.71 9.66
C ARG A 551 18.98 -22.95 11.02
N GLU A 552 20.30 -22.90 11.04
CA GLU A 552 21.11 -23.05 12.25
C GLU A 552 21.66 -21.72 12.78
N VAL A 553 21.57 -20.66 11.96
CA VAL A 553 22.00 -19.31 12.31
C VAL A 553 20.87 -18.32 12.10
N ASP A 554 20.95 -17.19 12.79
CA ASP A 554 20.07 -16.06 12.55
C ASP A 554 20.46 -15.25 11.30
N SER A 555 19.67 -14.21 11.00
CA SER A 555 19.94 -13.30 9.88
C SER A 555 21.30 -12.62 9.99
N ASP A 556 21.81 -12.45 11.22
CA ASP A 556 23.11 -11.87 11.53
C ASP A 556 24.23 -12.91 11.59
N GLY A 557 23.95 -14.16 11.24
CA GLY A 557 24.92 -15.26 11.22
C GLY A 557 25.31 -15.76 12.61
N LYS A 558 24.60 -15.38 13.67
CA LYS A 558 24.83 -15.94 15.01
C LYS A 558 24.15 -17.30 15.12
N ALA A 559 24.82 -18.25 15.76
CA ALA A 559 24.26 -19.58 15.98
C ALA A 559 22.97 -19.51 16.79
N LEU A 560 21.94 -20.21 16.32
CA LEU A 560 20.71 -20.43 17.08
C LEU A 560 20.96 -21.51 18.14
N PRO A 561 20.32 -21.44 19.31
CA PRO A 561 20.48 -22.46 20.36
C PRO A 561 20.14 -23.88 19.88
N LYS A 562 19.24 -23.98 18.88
CA LYS A 562 18.80 -25.21 18.22
C LYS A 562 18.48 -24.87 16.75
N PRO A 563 18.66 -25.80 15.80
CA PRO A 563 18.19 -25.61 14.43
C PRO A 563 16.69 -25.29 14.43
N GLU A 564 16.33 -24.20 13.76
CA GLU A 564 14.94 -23.81 13.58
C GLU A 564 14.41 -24.56 12.35
N VAL A 565 13.42 -25.44 12.55
CA VAL A 565 12.74 -26.20 11.50
C VAL A 565 11.37 -25.59 11.29
N ILE A 566 11.15 -24.99 10.11
CA ILE A 566 10.03 -24.08 9.88
C ILE A 566 9.22 -24.58 8.70
N SER A 567 7.97 -24.97 8.95
CA SER A 567 7.01 -25.22 7.86
C SER A 567 6.68 -23.92 7.14
N THR A 568 6.63 -23.95 5.82
CA THR A 568 6.24 -22.79 5.01
C THR A 568 4.74 -22.69 4.81
N LYS A 569 3.98 -23.72 5.20
CA LYS A 569 2.53 -23.78 5.00
C LYS A 569 1.83 -22.69 5.79
N GLY A 570 1.06 -21.86 5.09
CA GLY A 570 0.31 -20.76 5.70
C GLY A 570 1.18 -19.58 6.15
N MET A 571 2.50 -19.63 5.89
CA MET A 571 3.41 -18.55 6.25
C MET A 571 3.17 -17.32 5.35
N VAL A 572 3.23 -16.13 5.96
CA VAL A 572 3.26 -14.89 5.21
C VAL A 572 4.55 -14.83 4.40
N LEU A 573 4.46 -14.48 3.12
CA LEU A 573 5.61 -14.49 2.20
C LEU A 573 6.81 -13.68 2.72
N SER A 574 6.55 -12.53 3.35
CA SER A 574 7.61 -11.69 3.93
C SER A 574 8.39 -12.39 5.03
N ASP A 575 7.74 -13.23 5.84
CA ASP A 575 8.41 -13.96 6.91
C ASP A 575 9.22 -15.13 6.36
N ALA A 576 8.70 -15.82 5.35
CA ALA A 576 9.46 -16.82 4.61
C ALA A 576 10.76 -16.23 4.04
N VAL A 577 10.66 -15.07 3.39
CA VAL A 577 11.80 -14.34 2.85
C VAL A 577 12.81 -14.00 3.97
N LYS A 578 12.38 -13.48 5.12
CA LYS A 578 13.26 -13.21 6.27
C LYS A 578 13.98 -14.46 6.79
N LYS A 579 13.36 -15.63 6.71
CA LYS A 579 13.96 -16.91 7.15
C LYS A 579 14.95 -17.48 6.13
N ILE A 580 14.67 -17.30 4.84
CA ILE A 580 15.52 -17.77 3.73
C ILE A 580 16.73 -16.86 3.53
N LEU A 581 16.58 -15.54 3.71
CA LEU A 581 17.68 -14.59 3.67
C LEU A 581 18.60 -14.71 4.90
N GLY A 582 19.83 -14.21 4.77
CA GLY A 582 20.84 -14.25 5.83
C GLY A 582 22.20 -13.81 5.32
N LYS A 583 23.18 -13.71 6.23
CA LYS A 583 24.54 -13.29 5.87
C LYS A 583 25.19 -14.20 4.80
N PRO A 584 26.08 -13.66 3.94
CA PRO A 584 26.82 -14.45 2.97
C PRO A 584 27.56 -15.61 3.61
N ASN A 585 27.71 -16.72 2.88
CA ASN A 585 28.38 -17.96 3.28
C ASN A 585 27.74 -18.74 4.43
N THR A 586 26.63 -18.25 5.00
CA THR A 586 25.82 -19.05 5.93
C THR A 586 24.99 -20.07 5.17
N LYS A 587 24.65 -21.19 5.82
CA LYS A 587 23.85 -22.26 5.20
C LYS A 587 22.37 -22.14 5.56
N VAL A 588 21.53 -22.59 4.64
CA VAL A 588 20.10 -22.85 4.86
C VAL A 588 19.76 -24.15 4.16
N LYS A 589 18.95 -24.98 4.79
CA LYS A 589 18.38 -26.15 4.14
C LYS A 589 16.93 -25.88 3.76
N ILE A 590 16.53 -26.31 2.59
CA ILE A 590 15.14 -26.32 2.16
C ILE A 590 14.73 -27.74 1.81
N ILE A 591 13.55 -28.14 2.28
CA ILE A 591 12.91 -29.39 1.85
C ILE A 591 11.88 -29.01 0.81
N VAL A 592 11.98 -29.63 -0.37
CA VAL A 592 11.05 -29.36 -1.48
C VAL A 592 10.25 -30.60 -1.84
N GLN A 593 9.00 -30.39 -2.20
CA GLN A 593 8.15 -31.35 -2.89
C GLN A 593 8.21 -31.02 -4.38
N ARG A 594 8.64 -31.99 -5.18
CA ARG A 594 8.77 -31.84 -6.63
C ARG A 594 7.76 -32.76 -7.31
N GLU A 595 7.00 -32.21 -8.25
CA GLU A 595 6.04 -33.00 -9.02
C GLU A 595 6.73 -34.18 -9.73
N GLY A 596 6.13 -35.36 -9.65
CA GLY A 596 6.68 -36.59 -10.21
C GLY A 596 7.78 -37.26 -9.37
N VAL A 597 8.17 -36.68 -8.23
CA VAL A 597 9.13 -37.28 -7.29
C VAL A 597 8.42 -37.63 -5.99
N GLU A 598 8.36 -38.92 -5.64
CA GLU A 598 7.61 -39.39 -4.47
C GLU A 598 8.16 -38.89 -3.13
N LYS A 599 9.50 -38.76 -3.01
CA LYS A 599 10.16 -38.37 -1.76
C LYS A 599 10.56 -36.89 -1.81
N PRO A 600 10.34 -36.12 -0.72
CA PRO A 600 10.85 -34.76 -0.63
C PRO A 600 12.38 -34.71 -0.79
N ILE A 601 12.86 -33.69 -1.48
CA ILE A 601 14.28 -33.47 -1.75
C ILE A 601 14.80 -32.43 -0.76
N GLU A 602 15.89 -32.73 -0.05
CA GLU A 602 16.59 -31.77 0.79
C GLU A 602 17.72 -31.10 -0.01
N PHE A 603 17.72 -29.77 -0.06
CA PHE A 603 18.82 -28.98 -0.58
C PHE A 603 19.50 -28.22 0.56
N GLU A 604 20.81 -28.45 0.76
CA GLU A 604 21.64 -27.58 1.58
C GLU A 604 22.29 -26.51 0.70
N ILE A 605 21.94 -25.25 0.94
CA ILE A 605 22.33 -24.12 0.08
C ILE A 605 23.14 -23.13 0.90
N SER A 606 24.33 -22.80 0.42
CA SER A 606 25.13 -21.69 0.97
C SER A 606 24.62 -20.37 0.41
N ARG A 607 24.19 -19.45 1.27
CA ARG A 607 23.72 -18.13 0.87
C ARG A 607 24.85 -17.38 0.21
N GLY A 608 24.59 -16.84 -0.97
CA GLY A 608 25.58 -16.15 -1.78
C GLY A 608 25.00 -14.91 -2.42
N ARG A 609 25.87 -14.17 -3.11
CA ARG A 609 25.43 -13.06 -3.95
C ARG A 609 24.60 -13.59 -5.12
N VAL A 610 23.47 -12.97 -5.34
CA VAL A 610 22.56 -13.24 -6.44
C VAL A 610 22.54 -12.02 -7.35
N GLU A 611 22.90 -12.22 -8.61
CA GLU A 611 22.82 -11.20 -9.65
C GLU A 611 21.57 -11.44 -10.48
N VAL A 612 20.67 -10.45 -10.52
CA VAL A 612 19.45 -10.52 -11.33
C VAL A 612 19.78 -10.03 -12.74
N GLU A 613 19.44 -10.83 -13.74
CA GLU A 613 19.60 -10.45 -15.15
C GLU A 613 18.71 -9.24 -15.46
N THR A 614 19.30 -8.18 -16.02
CA THR A 614 18.56 -6.96 -16.40
C THR A 614 18.49 -6.75 -17.91
N VAL A 615 19.28 -7.49 -18.69
CA VAL A 615 19.31 -7.47 -20.16
C VAL A 615 18.83 -8.83 -20.63
N LEU A 616 17.62 -8.88 -21.19
CA LEU A 616 16.93 -10.10 -21.58
C LEU A 616 16.81 -10.19 -23.10
N GLY A 617 16.90 -11.40 -23.63
CA GLY A 617 16.63 -11.71 -25.04
C GLY A 617 15.14 -11.93 -25.30
N PHE A 618 14.79 -12.34 -26.52
CA PHE A 618 13.38 -12.59 -26.89
C PHE A 618 12.90 -13.97 -26.43
N LYS A 619 13.82 -14.90 -26.15
CA LYS A 619 13.54 -16.22 -25.55
C LYS A 619 14.79 -16.81 -24.89
N ARG A 620 14.60 -17.83 -24.05
CA ARG A 620 15.69 -18.67 -23.53
C ARG A 620 16.12 -19.73 -24.56
N LYS A 621 17.42 -20.07 -24.55
CA LYS A 621 18.04 -21.20 -25.26
C LYS A 621 18.03 -22.45 -24.38
N ASP A 622 18.41 -23.59 -24.95
CA ASP A 622 18.47 -24.88 -24.23
C ASP A 622 19.44 -24.88 -23.03
N ASN A 623 20.42 -23.97 -23.00
CA ASN A 623 21.36 -23.77 -21.90
C ASN A 623 20.92 -22.66 -20.92
N ASP A 624 19.64 -22.28 -20.97
CA ASP A 624 19.01 -21.22 -20.20
C ASP A 624 19.60 -19.81 -20.49
N ASP A 625 20.50 -19.63 -21.47
CA ASP A 625 20.95 -18.29 -21.88
C ASP A 625 19.87 -17.59 -22.70
N TRP A 626 19.96 -16.27 -22.79
CA TRP A 626 19.10 -15.50 -23.68
C TRP A 626 19.52 -15.64 -25.14
N ASP A 627 18.52 -15.71 -26.02
CA ASP A 627 18.66 -15.51 -27.46
C ASP A 627 18.34 -14.05 -27.79
N PHE A 628 19.33 -13.35 -28.35
CA PHE A 628 19.25 -11.94 -28.69
C PHE A 628 19.03 -11.71 -30.19
N MET A 629 18.95 -12.76 -31.03
CA MET A 629 18.71 -12.65 -32.47
C MET A 629 17.27 -13.02 -32.81
N ILE A 630 16.35 -12.05 -32.74
CA ILE A 630 14.92 -12.30 -32.93
C ILE A 630 14.55 -12.68 -34.38
N ASP A 631 15.30 -12.20 -35.37
CA ASP A 631 15.15 -12.61 -36.76
C ASP A 631 16.52 -12.97 -37.37
N PRO A 632 16.89 -14.25 -37.36
CA PRO A 632 18.16 -14.72 -37.91
C PRO A 632 18.30 -14.52 -39.43
N THR A 633 17.19 -14.47 -40.16
CA THR A 633 17.17 -14.31 -41.63
C THR A 633 17.48 -12.87 -42.01
N SER A 634 16.78 -11.92 -41.41
CA SER A 634 17.00 -10.49 -41.62
C SER A 634 18.16 -9.93 -40.80
N LYS A 635 18.73 -10.75 -39.89
CA LYS A 635 19.79 -10.39 -38.93
C LYS A 635 19.37 -9.26 -37.98
N ILE A 636 18.18 -9.37 -37.40
CA ILE A 636 17.68 -8.36 -36.45
C ILE A 636 17.90 -8.84 -35.02
N GLY A 637 18.61 -8.04 -34.24
CA GLY A 637 18.82 -8.25 -32.81
C GLY A 637 17.71 -7.63 -31.96
N TYR A 638 17.55 -8.14 -30.75
CA TYR A 638 16.59 -7.67 -29.75
C TYR A 638 17.22 -7.73 -28.37
N ALA A 639 17.05 -6.68 -27.57
CA ALA A 639 17.32 -6.73 -26.15
C ALA A 639 16.25 -5.95 -25.37
N ARG A 640 15.75 -6.55 -24.29
CA ARG A 640 14.86 -5.92 -23.32
C ARG A 640 15.64 -5.56 -22.07
N ILE A 641 15.49 -4.32 -21.61
CA ILE A 641 16.06 -3.88 -20.34
C ILE A 641 14.93 -3.78 -19.32
N THR A 642 15.01 -4.52 -18.22
CA THR A 642 13.98 -4.52 -17.18
C THR A 642 14.24 -3.49 -16.07
N SER A 643 15.50 -3.10 -15.86
CA SER A 643 15.93 -2.07 -14.91
C SER A 643 17.35 -1.59 -15.23
N PHE A 644 17.68 -0.36 -14.83
CA PHE A 644 19.03 0.20 -14.97
C PHE A 644 19.84 -0.04 -13.69
N SER A 645 20.48 -1.20 -13.61
CA SER A 645 21.34 -1.59 -12.48
C SER A 645 22.82 -1.32 -12.79
N ARG A 646 23.68 -1.53 -11.78
CA ARG A 646 25.14 -1.27 -11.87
C ARG A 646 25.84 -2.02 -13.02
N ASN A 647 25.37 -3.22 -13.37
CA ASN A 647 25.99 -4.05 -14.41
C ASN A 647 25.30 -3.94 -15.79
N THR A 648 24.12 -3.32 -15.87
CA THR A 648 23.26 -3.36 -17.06
C THR A 648 23.95 -2.83 -18.32
N ALA A 649 24.64 -1.69 -18.22
CA ALA A 649 25.38 -1.12 -19.35
C ALA A 649 26.49 -2.05 -19.87
N ARG A 650 27.24 -2.68 -18.95
CA ARG A 650 28.29 -3.65 -19.29
C ARG A 650 27.71 -4.89 -19.97
N ASP A 651 26.62 -5.41 -19.43
CA ASP A 651 25.98 -6.62 -19.94
C ASP A 651 25.39 -6.36 -21.34
N LEU A 652 24.75 -5.20 -21.53
CA LEU A 652 24.27 -4.78 -22.85
C LEU A 652 25.42 -4.60 -23.84
N LEU A 653 26.52 -3.95 -23.46
CA LEU A 653 27.69 -3.79 -24.33
C LEU A 653 28.25 -5.15 -24.77
N LYS A 654 28.29 -6.15 -23.88
CA LYS A 654 28.68 -7.52 -24.21
C LYS A 654 27.74 -8.12 -25.26
N VAL A 655 26.43 -8.05 -25.03
CA VAL A 655 25.40 -8.52 -25.97
C VAL A 655 25.55 -7.84 -27.33
N MET A 656 25.74 -6.53 -27.36
CA MET A 656 25.90 -5.77 -28.60
C MET A 656 27.15 -6.18 -29.38
N ARG A 657 28.28 -6.42 -28.71
CA ARG A 657 29.50 -6.95 -29.35
C ARG A 657 29.28 -8.33 -29.97
N GLU A 658 28.56 -9.20 -29.28
CA GLU A 658 28.19 -10.54 -29.78
C GLU A 658 27.27 -10.45 -31.01
N LEU A 659 26.27 -9.57 -30.98
CA LEU A 659 25.36 -9.32 -32.11
C LEU A 659 26.11 -8.74 -33.33
N VAL A 660 27.00 -7.77 -33.12
CA VAL A 660 27.82 -7.20 -34.21
C VAL A 660 28.73 -8.25 -34.82
N THR A 661 29.40 -9.06 -34.00
CA THR A 661 30.23 -10.18 -34.48
C THR A 661 29.39 -11.20 -35.27
N SER A 662 28.11 -11.35 -34.92
CA SER A 662 27.15 -12.23 -35.61
C SER A 662 26.52 -11.61 -36.86
N GLY A 663 26.94 -10.40 -37.25
CA GLY A 663 26.50 -9.71 -38.45
C GLY A 663 25.10 -9.10 -38.36
N VAL A 664 24.73 -8.59 -37.18
CA VAL A 664 23.45 -7.86 -36.98
C VAL A 664 23.31 -6.71 -37.99
N LYS A 665 22.11 -6.56 -38.53
CA LYS A 665 21.74 -5.53 -39.51
C LYS A 665 20.66 -4.58 -39.00
N GLY A 666 19.95 -4.92 -37.93
CA GLY A 666 18.94 -4.06 -37.31
C GLY A 666 18.77 -4.41 -35.83
N PHE A 667 18.25 -3.49 -35.02
CA PHE A 667 18.16 -3.71 -33.58
C PHE A 667 16.89 -3.14 -32.96
N VAL A 668 16.25 -3.90 -32.08
CA VAL A 668 15.12 -3.45 -31.25
C VAL A 668 15.56 -3.38 -29.80
N LEU A 669 15.45 -2.18 -29.20
CA LEU A 669 15.65 -1.97 -27.77
C LEU A 669 14.30 -1.84 -27.07
N ASP A 670 13.96 -2.79 -26.20
CA ASP A 670 12.68 -2.81 -25.50
C ASP A 670 12.82 -2.26 -24.07
N LEU A 671 12.23 -1.09 -23.82
CA LEU A 671 12.19 -0.41 -22.53
C LEU A 671 10.79 -0.43 -21.90
N ARG A 672 9.86 -1.23 -22.44
CA ARG A 672 8.50 -1.34 -21.90
C ARG A 672 8.53 -1.93 -20.49
N PHE A 673 7.73 -1.35 -19.60
CA PHE A 673 7.62 -1.70 -18.18
C PHE A 673 8.92 -1.54 -17.36
N ASN A 674 9.89 -0.77 -17.87
CA ASN A 674 11.13 -0.47 -17.16
C ASN A 674 11.03 0.85 -16.37
N PRO A 675 10.98 0.81 -15.03
CA PRO A 675 10.78 1.99 -14.18
C PRO A 675 12.02 2.90 -14.08
N GLY A 676 13.11 2.59 -14.79
CA GLY A 676 14.37 3.30 -14.74
C GLY A 676 15.38 2.62 -13.82
N GLY A 677 16.19 3.42 -13.12
CA GLY A 677 17.24 2.94 -12.23
C GLY A 677 18.37 3.96 -12.12
N LEU A 678 19.61 3.48 -12.06
CA LEU A 678 20.80 4.32 -11.92
C LEU A 678 20.99 5.20 -13.16
N LEU A 679 21.15 6.51 -12.92
CA LEU A 679 21.43 7.52 -13.94
C LEU A 679 22.66 7.15 -14.79
N ASP A 680 23.78 6.82 -14.14
CA ASP A 680 25.03 6.50 -14.83
C ASP A 680 24.85 5.34 -15.81
N SER A 681 24.09 4.31 -15.42
CA SER A 681 23.78 3.17 -16.28
C SER A 681 22.94 3.58 -17.50
N ALA A 682 21.99 4.50 -17.35
CA ALA A 682 21.20 5.05 -18.46
C ALA A 682 22.06 5.93 -19.40
N VAL A 683 22.98 6.71 -18.84
CA VAL A 683 23.95 7.50 -19.63
C VAL A 683 24.88 6.59 -20.41
N ASP A 684 25.50 5.60 -19.76
CA ASP A 684 26.41 4.64 -20.41
C ASP A 684 25.70 3.86 -21.53
N ILE A 685 24.45 3.46 -21.33
CA ILE A 685 23.65 2.78 -22.36
C ILE A 685 23.32 3.72 -23.52
N SER A 686 23.02 4.99 -23.24
CA SER A 686 22.78 5.98 -24.30
C SER A 686 24.05 6.23 -25.11
N ASP A 687 25.21 6.28 -24.46
CA ASP A 687 26.52 6.47 -25.11
C ASP A 687 26.85 5.36 -26.13
N LEU A 688 26.34 4.13 -25.92
CA LEU A 688 26.46 3.05 -26.90
C LEU A 688 25.85 3.40 -28.28
N PHE A 689 24.85 4.30 -28.30
CA PHE A 689 24.05 4.61 -29.48
C PHE A 689 24.18 6.07 -29.96
N ILE A 690 24.61 7.01 -29.11
CA ILE A 690 24.65 8.44 -29.41
C ILE A 690 26.04 8.96 -29.81
N GLY A 691 27.14 8.25 -29.51
CA GLY A 691 28.48 8.60 -30.01
C GLY A 691 28.97 9.97 -29.54
N ASP A 692 28.74 11.03 -30.34
CA ASP A 692 28.97 12.44 -29.96
C ASP A 692 27.62 13.18 -29.88
N GLY A 693 27.35 13.79 -28.73
CA GLY A 693 26.12 14.57 -28.52
C GLY A 693 25.62 14.57 -27.09
N LEU A 694 24.75 15.53 -26.77
CA LEU A 694 24.10 15.62 -25.46
C LEU A 694 23.16 14.43 -25.24
N ILE A 695 23.30 13.72 -24.14
CA ILE A 695 22.40 12.62 -23.73
C ILE A 695 21.31 13.17 -22.82
N VAL A 696 21.70 13.86 -21.74
CA VAL A 696 20.77 14.43 -20.76
C VAL A 696 21.41 15.62 -20.06
N SER A 697 20.58 16.60 -19.71
CA SER A 697 20.97 17.69 -18.80
C SER A 697 20.23 17.58 -17.48
N ILE A 698 20.94 17.77 -16.37
CA ILE A 698 20.41 17.76 -15.01
C ILE A 698 20.46 19.19 -14.49
N ARG A 699 19.28 19.74 -14.23
CA ARG A 699 19.12 21.13 -13.76
C ARG A 699 18.66 21.11 -12.30
N PRO A 700 19.57 21.40 -11.34
CA PRO A 700 19.17 21.61 -9.96
C PRO A 700 18.48 22.98 -9.82
N ARG A 701 17.78 23.18 -8.70
CA ARG A 701 17.20 24.50 -8.36
C ARG A 701 18.30 25.56 -8.19
N GLN A 702 19.42 25.16 -7.58
CA GLN A 702 20.57 26.00 -7.31
C GLN A 702 21.84 25.27 -7.74
N GLY A 703 22.81 25.99 -8.29
CA GLY A 703 24.07 25.43 -8.78
C GLY A 703 24.17 25.39 -10.30
N ARG A 704 25.13 24.61 -10.82
CA ARG A 704 25.39 24.50 -12.26
C ARG A 704 24.61 23.35 -12.88
N GLU A 705 24.08 23.56 -14.07
CA GLU A 705 23.56 22.49 -14.93
C GLU A 705 24.68 21.49 -15.21
N GLN A 706 24.39 20.21 -14.97
CA GLN A 706 25.28 19.11 -15.34
C GLN A 706 24.83 18.54 -16.67
N LYS A 707 25.76 18.36 -17.61
CA LYS A 707 25.48 17.81 -18.94
C LYS A 707 26.24 16.50 -19.08
N HIS A 708 25.54 15.45 -19.49
CA HIS A 708 26.13 14.18 -19.86
C HIS A 708 26.10 14.08 -21.38
N THR A 709 27.27 13.91 -22.00
CA THR A 709 27.45 13.76 -23.44
C THR A 709 28.01 12.39 -23.76
N GLY A 710 27.69 11.85 -24.93
CA GLY A 710 28.37 10.68 -25.46
C GLY A 710 29.85 10.98 -25.72
N VAL A 711 30.71 9.98 -25.51
CA VAL A 711 32.16 10.08 -25.70
C VAL A 711 32.77 8.84 -26.37
N LEU A 712 31.97 7.81 -26.66
CA LEU A 712 32.44 6.60 -27.33
C LEU A 712 32.71 6.85 -28.82
N ASP A 713 33.99 6.97 -29.16
CA ASP A 713 34.50 7.05 -30.52
C ASP A 713 34.30 5.68 -31.21
N GLY A 714 33.30 5.57 -32.08
CA GLY A 714 32.92 4.32 -32.77
C GLY A 714 31.75 3.55 -32.14
N SER A 715 30.63 4.24 -31.91
CA SER A 715 29.37 3.60 -31.50
C SER A 715 28.91 2.53 -32.51
N LEU A 716 27.99 1.67 -32.08
CA LEU A 716 27.46 0.53 -32.85
C LEU A 716 26.49 1.01 -33.97
N LEU A 717 26.87 2.05 -34.72
CA LEU A 717 25.96 3.02 -35.35
C LEU A 717 25.32 2.61 -36.67
N ASP A 718 25.81 1.57 -37.33
CA ASP A 718 25.53 1.46 -38.78
C ASP A 718 24.26 0.68 -39.13
N PHE A 719 23.41 0.35 -38.14
CA PHE A 719 22.16 -0.36 -38.38
C PHE A 719 20.90 0.41 -37.91
N PRO A 720 19.76 0.26 -38.64
CA PRO A 720 18.45 0.73 -38.21
C PRO A 720 18.07 0.25 -36.81
N MET A 721 17.47 1.14 -36.02
CA MET A 721 17.08 0.87 -34.65
C MET A 721 15.65 1.33 -34.36
N ALA A 722 14.93 0.53 -33.58
CA ALA A 722 13.65 0.90 -32.98
C ALA A 722 13.73 0.77 -31.45
N CYS A 723 13.06 1.66 -30.73
CA CYS A 723 12.95 1.62 -29.28
C CYS A 723 11.48 1.51 -28.86
N LEU A 724 11.16 0.49 -28.07
CA LEU A 724 9.81 0.27 -27.56
C LEU A 724 9.64 0.90 -26.17
N VAL A 725 8.59 1.69 -25.99
CA VAL A 725 8.25 2.34 -24.71
C VAL A 725 6.77 2.22 -24.40
N ASN A 726 6.42 2.32 -23.12
CA ASN A 726 5.03 2.43 -22.67
C ASN A 726 4.91 3.25 -21.38
N SER A 727 3.70 3.30 -20.81
CA SER A 727 3.43 4.03 -19.57
C SER A 727 4.20 3.53 -18.34
N GLY A 728 4.82 2.34 -18.40
CA GLY A 728 5.73 1.83 -17.38
C GLY A 728 7.21 2.20 -17.60
N SER A 729 7.55 2.80 -18.74
CA SER A 729 8.89 3.32 -19.04
C SER A 729 9.10 4.65 -18.31
N ALA A 730 10.00 4.70 -17.34
CA ALA A 730 10.22 5.90 -16.50
C ALA A 730 11.70 6.22 -16.29
N SER A 731 12.03 7.46 -15.94
CA SER A 731 13.36 7.90 -15.49
C SER A 731 14.49 7.49 -16.46
N GLY A 732 15.38 6.56 -16.08
CA GLY A 732 16.44 6.05 -16.97
C GLY A 732 15.94 5.59 -18.34
N SER A 733 14.77 4.96 -18.42
CA SER A 733 14.14 4.58 -19.71
C SER A 733 13.80 5.80 -20.56
N GLU A 734 13.36 6.88 -19.93
CA GLU A 734 13.01 8.14 -20.60
C GLU A 734 14.26 8.91 -21.03
N ILE A 735 15.36 8.83 -20.26
CA ILE A 735 16.67 9.37 -20.66
C ILE A 735 17.14 8.70 -21.95
N VAL A 736 17.20 7.36 -21.98
CA VAL A 736 17.67 6.61 -23.15
C VAL A 736 16.76 6.87 -24.35
N SER A 737 15.45 6.71 -24.19
CA SER A 737 14.50 6.88 -25.29
C SER A 737 14.44 8.33 -25.81
N ALA A 738 14.50 9.35 -24.93
CA ALA A 738 14.57 10.74 -25.36
C ALA A 738 15.88 11.07 -26.09
N ALA A 739 17.01 10.51 -25.64
CA ALA A 739 18.30 10.71 -26.29
C ALA A 739 18.30 10.12 -27.71
N VAL A 740 17.90 8.85 -27.87
CA VAL A 740 17.87 8.22 -29.21
C VAL A 740 16.80 8.82 -30.12
N GLN A 741 15.72 9.39 -29.57
CA GLN A 741 14.72 10.11 -30.35
C GLN A 741 15.23 11.47 -30.83
N ASP A 742 15.78 12.29 -29.92
CA ASP A 742 16.22 13.67 -30.24
C ASP A 742 17.43 13.71 -31.17
N HIS A 743 18.25 12.66 -31.17
CA HIS A 743 19.34 12.47 -32.13
C HIS A 743 18.92 11.75 -33.41
N HIS A 744 17.63 11.45 -33.58
CA HIS A 744 17.10 10.67 -34.71
C HIS A 744 17.80 9.32 -34.91
N ARG A 745 18.33 8.73 -33.83
CA ARG A 745 19.06 7.45 -33.84
C ARG A 745 18.13 6.25 -33.95
N ALA A 746 16.96 6.33 -33.31
CA ALA A 746 15.96 5.27 -33.31
C ALA A 746 14.55 5.86 -33.43
N ILE A 747 13.66 5.12 -34.09
CA ILE A 747 12.22 5.40 -34.00
C ILE A 747 11.69 4.93 -32.64
N ILE A 748 10.88 5.74 -31.98
CA ILE A 748 10.17 5.38 -30.76
C ILE A 748 8.78 4.85 -31.11
N ILE A 749 8.46 3.64 -30.66
CA ILE A 749 7.19 2.96 -30.94
C ILE A 749 6.53 2.52 -29.62
N GLY A 750 5.22 2.69 -29.52
CA GLY A 750 4.43 2.15 -28.41
C GLY A 750 3.47 3.16 -27.79
N GLU A 751 3.51 3.31 -26.47
CA GLU A 751 2.66 4.26 -25.72
C GLU A 751 3.53 5.32 -25.05
N ARG A 752 2.98 6.52 -24.78
CA ARG A 752 3.72 7.58 -24.07
C ARG A 752 4.31 7.05 -22.75
N SER A 753 5.54 7.45 -22.44
CA SER A 753 6.25 7.10 -21.21
C SER A 753 5.60 7.70 -19.95
N TYR A 754 6.11 7.33 -18.78
CA TYR A 754 5.54 7.70 -17.48
C TYR A 754 5.58 9.21 -17.16
N GLY A 755 6.67 9.90 -17.52
CA GLY A 755 6.89 11.32 -17.24
C GLY A 755 7.65 11.61 -15.94
N LYS A 756 8.52 10.70 -15.48
CA LYS A 756 9.32 10.88 -14.25
C LYS A 756 10.63 11.59 -14.59
N GLY A 757 10.54 12.90 -14.78
CA GLY A 757 11.68 13.77 -15.10
C GLY A 757 12.41 14.35 -13.88
N SER A 758 12.41 13.68 -12.73
CA SER A 758 12.96 14.18 -11.47
C SER A 758 14.16 13.35 -11.00
N VAL A 759 15.15 14.00 -10.38
CA VAL A 759 16.37 13.39 -9.84
C VAL A 759 16.28 13.32 -8.33
N GLN A 760 16.40 12.11 -7.77
CA GLN A 760 16.47 11.92 -6.33
C GLN A 760 17.92 11.72 -5.87
N ASN A 761 18.29 12.40 -4.79
CA ASN A 761 19.53 12.15 -4.06
C ASN A 761 19.21 11.51 -2.72
N ILE A 762 19.99 10.49 -2.35
CA ILE A 762 19.88 9.82 -1.06
C ILE A 762 21.07 10.29 -0.21
N GLN A 763 20.78 10.76 0.99
CA GLN A 763 21.81 11.19 1.93
C GLN A 763 21.50 10.72 3.34
N ALA A 764 22.54 10.32 4.06
CA ALA A 764 22.41 9.92 5.46
C ALA A 764 21.87 11.07 6.31
N PHE A 765 20.95 10.75 7.22
CA PHE A 765 20.37 11.70 8.16
C PHE A 765 20.02 11.01 9.48
N GLY A 766 20.83 11.26 10.52
CA GLY A 766 20.70 10.55 11.79
C GLY A 766 20.92 9.04 11.60
N ASP A 767 19.98 8.24 12.07
CA ASP A 767 19.99 6.78 11.94
C ASP A 767 19.34 6.28 10.62
N GLY A 768 18.75 7.19 9.84
CA GLY A 768 18.06 6.93 8.58
C GLY A 768 18.66 7.68 7.38
N GLU A 769 17.87 7.82 6.32
CA GLU A 769 18.25 8.51 5.08
C GLU A 769 17.13 9.43 4.57
N LEU A 770 17.53 10.60 4.08
CA LEU A 770 16.65 11.49 3.31
C LEU A 770 16.83 11.21 1.82
N LYS A 771 15.75 10.78 1.17
CA LYS A 771 15.65 10.69 -0.28
C LYS A 771 14.93 11.94 -0.76
N LEU A 772 15.67 12.88 -1.37
CA LEU A 772 15.15 14.19 -1.77
C LEU A 772 15.15 14.34 -3.28
N THR A 773 14.08 14.87 -3.86
CA THR A 773 14.13 15.36 -5.25
C THR A 773 14.96 16.65 -5.31
N ILE A 774 16.11 16.62 -5.99
CA ILE A 774 17.08 17.73 -6.01
C ILE A 774 17.18 18.47 -7.36
N ALA A 775 16.77 17.82 -8.45
CA ALA A 775 16.92 18.34 -9.80
C ALA A 775 15.88 17.75 -10.75
N SER A 776 15.82 18.26 -11.98
CA SER A 776 15.03 17.70 -13.07
C SER A 776 15.89 17.29 -14.26
N PHE A 777 15.46 16.24 -14.97
CA PHE A 777 16.06 15.78 -16.22
C PHE A 777 15.49 16.54 -17.42
N TRP A 778 16.38 16.92 -18.32
CA TRP A 778 16.06 17.64 -19.55
C TRP A 778 16.65 16.88 -20.73
N ARG A 779 15.82 16.64 -21.74
CA ARG A 779 16.20 15.91 -22.95
C ARG A 779 17.09 16.78 -23.86
N PRO A 780 17.80 16.20 -24.84
CA PRO A 780 18.72 16.94 -25.71
C PRO A 780 18.09 18.14 -26.44
N SER A 781 16.80 18.04 -26.81
CA SER A 781 16.03 19.16 -27.39
C SER A 781 15.73 20.31 -26.43
N GLY A 782 16.10 20.19 -25.15
CA GLY A 782 15.90 21.21 -24.13
C GLY A 782 14.51 21.25 -23.51
N LYS A 783 13.64 20.28 -23.82
CA LYS A 783 12.31 20.13 -23.18
C LYS A 783 12.41 19.38 -21.84
N ASN A 784 11.41 19.56 -20.97
CA ASN A 784 11.34 18.88 -19.67
C ASN A 784 10.58 17.56 -19.81
N LEU A 785 11.09 16.48 -19.22
CA LEU A 785 10.40 15.18 -19.19
C LEU A 785 9.33 15.12 -18.08
N ASN A 786 9.41 15.99 -17.08
CA ASN A 786 8.64 15.87 -15.85
C ASN A 786 7.16 16.28 -16.03
N LYS A 787 6.26 15.30 -15.95
CA LYS A 787 4.81 15.51 -16.05
C LYS A 787 4.28 16.49 -14.99
N SER A 788 4.83 16.48 -13.78
CA SER A 788 4.41 17.39 -12.70
C SER A 788 4.74 18.87 -12.95
N SER A 789 5.49 19.17 -14.02
CA SER A 789 5.76 20.54 -14.47
C SER A 789 4.70 21.10 -15.43
N THR A 790 3.70 20.29 -15.81
CA THR A 790 2.62 20.64 -16.75
C THR A 790 1.24 20.38 -16.13
N GLY A 791 0.16 20.55 -16.90
CA GLY A 791 -1.18 20.11 -16.49
C GLY A 791 -1.39 18.60 -16.58
N GLY A 792 -0.36 17.85 -17.01
CA GLY A 792 -0.39 16.39 -17.18
C GLY A 792 -1.33 15.90 -18.29
N LYS A 793 -1.78 16.79 -19.18
CA LYS A 793 -2.71 16.48 -20.27
C LYS A 793 -1.97 15.87 -21.46
N ASP A 794 -2.70 15.18 -22.34
CA ASP A 794 -2.12 14.57 -23.54
C ASP A 794 -1.54 15.60 -24.54
N GLU A 795 -2.10 16.81 -24.54
CA GLU A 795 -1.62 17.95 -25.33
C GLU A 795 -0.33 18.59 -24.78
N ASP A 796 -0.02 18.36 -23.50
CA ASP A 796 1.19 18.89 -22.86
C ASP A 796 2.44 18.11 -23.31
N GLU A 797 3.57 18.82 -23.33
CA GLU A 797 4.89 18.26 -23.63
C GLU A 797 5.55 17.72 -22.35
N TRP A 798 5.49 16.39 -22.16
CA TRP A 798 6.14 15.67 -21.05
C TRP A 798 6.37 14.21 -21.43
N GLY A 799 7.28 13.55 -20.69
CA GLY A 799 7.75 12.21 -21.02
C GLY A 799 8.30 12.12 -22.46
N VAL A 800 8.27 10.91 -22.99
CA VAL A 800 8.65 10.55 -24.35
C VAL A 800 7.40 10.11 -25.06
N LYS A 801 6.93 10.97 -25.98
CA LYS A 801 5.84 10.65 -26.90
C LYS A 801 6.40 9.78 -28.03
N PRO A 802 5.82 8.61 -28.33
CA PRO A 802 6.29 7.77 -29.41
C PRO A 802 6.11 8.46 -30.77
N ASP A 803 7.05 8.23 -31.69
CA ASP A 803 6.94 8.67 -33.09
C ASP A 803 5.83 7.89 -33.81
N LEU A 804 5.66 6.61 -33.46
CA LEU A 804 4.55 5.76 -33.87
C LEU A 804 3.79 5.26 -32.64
N GLU A 805 2.65 5.91 -32.36
CA GLU A 805 1.79 5.51 -31.25
C GLU A 805 0.97 4.25 -31.60
N ILE A 806 1.12 3.21 -30.78
CA ILE A 806 0.36 1.96 -30.85
C ILE A 806 -0.13 1.66 -29.44
N LYS A 807 -1.37 2.06 -29.15
CA LYS A 807 -2.04 1.75 -27.89
C LYS A 807 -2.45 0.29 -27.86
N LEU A 808 -2.03 -0.41 -26.81
CA LEU A 808 -2.49 -1.76 -26.54
C LEU A 808 -3.81 -1.68 -25.80
N SER A 809 -4.78 -2.49 -26.24
CA SER A 809 -5.92 -2.82 -25.39
C SER A 809 -5.42 -3.47 -24.10
N ARG A 810 -6.24 -3.43 -23.05
CA ARG A 810 -5.83 -4.07 -21.79
C ARG A 810 -5.50 -5.55 -21.97
N LYS A 811 -6.33 -6.29 -22.72
CA LYS A 811 -6.08 -7.69 -23.03
C LYS A 811 -4.72 -7.90 -23.69
N GLU A 812 -4.40 -7.11 -24.71
CA GLU A 812 -3.09 -7.19 -25.38
C GLU A 812 -1.93 -6.89 -24.39
N ARG A 813 -2.11 -5.94 -23.47
CA ARG A 813 -1.12 -5.62 -22.43
C ARG A 813 -0.95 -6.76 -21.43
N ASP A 814 -2.04 -7.37 -20.98
CA ASP A 814 -2.02 -8.49 -20.03
C ASP A 814 -1.40 -9.73 -20.68
N ASP A 815 -1.78 -10.03 -21.93
CA ASP A 815 -1.19 -11.12 -22.71
C ASP A 815 0.32 -10.87 -22.94
N LEU A 816 0.75 -9.61 -23.17
CA LEU A 816 2.18 -9.24 -23.27
C LEU A 816 2.92 -9.46 -21.94
N MET A 817 2.34 -9.04 -20.81
CA MET A 817 2.93 -9.25 -19.49
C MET A 817 3.02 -10.74 -19.13
N GLU A 818 1.98 -11.52 -19.45
CA GLU A 818 1.96 -12.98 -19.28
C GLU A 818 3.07 -13.62 -20.13
N HIS A 819 3.12 -13.31 -21.43
CA HIS A 819 4.15 -13.80 -22.33
C HIS A 819 5.57 -13.47 -21.85
N GLN A 820 5.81 -12.21 -21.45
CA GLN A 820 7.10 -11.76 -20.93
C GLN A 820 7.52 -12.53 -19.65
N ARG A 821 6.58 -12.81 -18.75
CA ARG A 821 6.85 -13.62 -17.56
C ARG A 821 7.17 -15.07 -17.93
N ASP A 822 6.44 -15.65 -18.87
CA ASP A 822 6.60 -17.06 -19.26
C ASP A 822 7.97 -17.32 -19.92
N ILE A 823 8.46 -16.39 -20.76
CA ILE A 823 9.78 -16.52 -21.39
C ILE A 823 10.94 -16.32 -20.40
N GLU A 824 10.70 -15.65 -19.27
CA GLU A 824 11.70 -15.44 -18.22
C GLU A 824 11.92 -16.69 -17.35
N VAL A 825 10.90 -17.56 -17.25
CA VAL A 825 10.97 -18.79 -16.44
C VAL A 825 11.97 -19.77 -17.04
N ILE A 826 12.97 -20.14 -16.24
CA ILE A 826 13.83 -21.29 -16.53
C ILE A 826 13.04 -22.57 -16.30
N GLN A 827 12.71 -23.25 -17.40
CA GLN A 827 11.83 -24.41 -17.43
C GLN A 827 12.52 -25.68 -16.93
N ARG A 828 11.71 -26.58 -16.37
CA ARG A 828 12.15 -27.91 -15.93
C ARG A 828 12.28 -28.86 -17.12
N LYS A 829 13.48 -29.41 -17.35
CA LYS A 829 13.79 -30.29 -18.50
C LYS A 829 13.21 -31.71 -18.38
N ASP A 830 12.96 -32.17 -17.14
CA ASP A 830 12.46 -33.51 -16.79
C ASP A 830 10.93 -33.56 -16.56
N SER A 831 10.22 -32.44 -16.73
CA SER A 831 8.76 -32.44 -16.62
C SER A 831 8.13 -33.08 -17.86
N PRO A 832 7.17 -34.01 -17.73
CA PRO A 832 6.27 -34.31 -18.84
C PRO A 832 5.57 -32.99 -19.17
N ALA A 833 5.86 -32.46 -20.36
CA ALA A 833 5.56 -31.09 -20.72
C ALA A 833 4.12 -30.71 -20.34
N THR A 834 3.96 -29.87 -19.32
CA THR A 834 3.08 -28.73 -19.52
C THR A 834 3.73 -27.97 -20.66
N LYS A 835 3.34 -28.32 -21.90
CA LYS A 835 3.61 -27.45 -23.03
C LYS A 835 3.27 -26.05 -22.52
N PRO A 836 4.15 -25.05 -22.69
CA PRO A 836 3.71 -23.68 -22.48
C PRO A 836 2.40 -23.60 -23.23
N VAL A 837 1.36 -23.06 -22.58
CA VAL A 837 0.16 -22.70 -23.31
C VAL A 837 0.64 -21.59 -24.23
N THR A 838 1.23 -21.94 -25.37
CA THR A 838 1.48 -21.05 -26.48
C THR A 838 0.10 -20.78 -27.04
N LYS A 839 -0.69 -19.99 -26.29
CA LYS A 839 -1.69 -19.13 -26.91
C LYS A 839 -0.97 -18.45 -28.06
N ASP A 840 -1.61 -18.39 -29.22
CA ASP A 840 -1.15 -17.50 -30.28
C ASP A 840 -1.02 -16.09 -29.66
N PHE A 841 0.22 -15.69 -29.37
CA PHE A 841 0.55 -14.41 -28.80
C PHE A 841 1.07 -13.52 -29.91
N LYS A 842 0.54 -12.30 -29.98
CA LYS A 842 0.94 -11.31 -30.97
C LYS A 842 1.29 -10.00 -30.28
N ASP A 843 2.55 -9.61 -30.37
CA ASP A 843 3.02 -8.30 -29.91
C ASP A 843 2.98 -7.30 -31.06
N ARG A 844 1.88 -6.55 -31.18
CA ARG A 844 1.71 -5.56 -32.25
C ARG A 844 2.77 -4.45 -32.25
N GLN A 845 3.27 -4.07 -31.09
CA GLN A 845 4.28 -3.01 -30.99
C GLN A 845 5.62 -3.52 -31.52
N LEU A 846 6.01 -4.74 -31.14
CA LEU A 846 7.20 -5.40 -31.66
C LEU A 846 7.06 -5.72 -33.15
N ASP A 847 5.90 -6.19 -33.61
CA ASP A 847 5.63 -6.46 -35.03
C ASP A 847 5.86 -5.21 -35.90
N GLU A 848 5.34 -4.05 -35.48
CA GLU A 848 5.55 -2.80 -36.22
C GLU A 848 7.01 -2.31 -36.16
N ALA A 849 7.72 -2.52 -35.05
CA ALA A 849 9.16 -2.26 -34.98
C ALA A 849 9.95 -3.14 -35.96
N MET A 850 9.64 -4.43 -36.02
CA MET A 850 10.25 -5.38 -36.94
C MET A 850 9.96 -5.01 -38.40
N LYS A 851 8.72 -4.62 -38.71
CA LYS A 851 8.30 -4.17 -40.04
C LYS A 851 9.02 -2.89 -40.46
N TYR A 852 9.14 -1.91 -39.56
CA TYR A 852 9.89 -0.67 -39.80
C TYR A 852 11.36 -0.96 -40.14
N ILE A 853 12.05 -1.75 -39.32
CA ILE A 853 13.45 -2.12 -39.55
C ILE A 853 13.62 -2.86 -40.88
N LYS A 854 12.77 -3.86 -41.17
CA LYS A 854 12.82 -4.60 -42.44
C LYS A 854 12.62 -3.71 -43.67
N GLY A 855 11.76 -2.71 -43.58
CA GLY A 855 11.57 -1.71 -44.65
C GLY A 855 12.82 -0.86 -44.91
N LEU A 856 13.58 -0.53 -43.87
CA LEU A 856 14.87 0.15 -44.03
C LEU A 856 15.94 -0.78 -44.61
N LEU A 857 15.94 -2.05 -44.22
CA LEU A 857 16.89 -3.03 -44.77
C LEU A 857 16.66 -3.34 -46.25
N SER A 858 15.41 -3.33 -46.71
CA SER A 858 15.09 -3.55 -48.12
C SER A 858 15.44 -2.37 -49.02
N THR A 859 15.43 -1.14 -48.49
CA THR A 859 15.77 0.09 -49.22
C THR A 859 17.27 0.34 -49.32
N VAL A 860 18.06 -0.06 -48.31
CA VAL A 860 19.55 0.01 -48.36
C VAL A 860 20.15 -1.00 -49.34
N SER A 861 19.42 -2.09 -49.67
CA SER A 861 19.89 -3.12 -50.61
C SER A 861 19.85 -2.70 -52.09
N THR A 862 19.28 -1.53 -52.45
CA THR A 862 19.07 -1.14 -53.86
C THR A 862 19.92 0.04 -54.34
N GLU A 863 20.78 0.64 -53.52
CA GLU A 863 21.73 1.67 -53.97
C GLU A 863 23.19 1.18 -53.86
N PRO A 864 23.97 1.14 -54.96
CA PRO A 864 25.39 0.87 -54.87
C PRO A 864 26.09 2.03 -54.16
N ALA A 865 26.89 1.69 -53.15
CA ALA A 865 27.64 2.62 -52.32
C ALA A 865 28.42 3.65 -53.17
N LYS A 866 27.97 4.91 -53.15
CA LYS A 866 28.84 6.03 -53.52
C LYS A 866 29.82 6.26 -52.36
N LYS A 867 31.03 5.71 -52.50
CA LYS A 867 32.22 6.21 -51.80
C LYS A 867 32.24 7.74 -51.91
N LYS A 868 32.01 8.46 -50.81
CA LYS A 868 32.51 9.82 -50.70
C LYS A 868 33.96 9.73 -50.26
N ALA A 869 34.85 10.06 -51.20
CA ALA A 869 36.24 10.38 -50.94
C ALA A 869 36.33 11.76 -50.26
N SER A 870 37.45 11.92 -49.54
CA SER A 870 37.96 13.06 -48.75
C SER A 870 37.32 13.30 -47.40
#